data_AF-A0AAD8JEG2-F1
#
_entry.id   AF-A0AAD8JEG2-F1
#
_cell.length_a   1.000
_cell.length_b   1.000
_cell.length_c   1.000
_cell.angle_alpha   90.00
_cell.angle_beta   90.00
_cell.angle_gamma   90.00
#
_symmetry.space_group_name_H-M   'P 1'
#
loop_
_entity.id
_entity.type
_entity.pdbx_description
1 polymer ?
#
loop_
_entity_poly.entity_id
_entity_poly.type
_entity_poly.pdbx_seq_one_letter_code
_entity_poly.pdbx_strand_id
1 'polypeptide(L)'
;MAIQLVVQLILALVFMQEASAQESSVAKPGCPDRCGSVSINYPFGIGTDCSANERLEISCNTSFNPPKPFLSYNQLEVLQISVLEGTIQVNNPVFKDCTDGSETQKVVYAYYPFTFSVTQNRFTAMGCDNLASMTKVGSNIGGCMSFCNSTGKDNSCFGVNCCQTNIPPSLWFFSTSLKSINPIHDQDMCKYAFIADQDWFLSLTDIYSVQTMEQVPAVLDWKPTVSCYSFGPTNVSRNSSLCGRNTLCTNQHCSCLIGYEGNPYLPDGCQAIGNHNCTETANVKKTPIVIAIATCGGLGVLLVLAITWWLCKVMKRRNIRKLKEKNFERNGGLLLRQQVSSSEGNVDTTKLFTSKELEMATDNYNKDRILGQGGQGTVYKGMLTDGKIVAVKKSKIEHESKLEYFINEVVILSQINHRNVVKLHGCCLEREVPLLVYEFIPNGTLFEYIHDHNEDFPLTWDIRVRVATEIAGALFYLHSAASIPIFHRDIKSTNILLDEKYRAKMADFGTSKSIAIDQTHLTTRVQGTFGYLDPEYFRSSQFTDKSDVYSFGVVLVELLTGLKPILAPSSHKEARSLVAHFILAMEENRMLDIVDSRIATEVRREEITKFASIAYRCLNLNGRNRPTMKQVAVELENINMSHRLPTAEQLCQEVEYPVNGLWELASTSVCSSTNESLKVDIQEQPLIY
;
A
#
# COMPACT_ATOMS: atom_id res chain seq x y z
N MET A 1 -33.78 25.82 -45.34
CA MET A 1 -34.16 24.58 -46.03
C MET A 1 -32.96 23.63 -46.18
N ALA A 2 -31.90 23.97 -46.92
CA ALA A 2 -30.73 23.08 -47.11
C ALA A 2 -29.95 22.76 -45.82
N ILE A 3 -29.73 23.74 -44.94
CA ILE A 3 -29.01 23.54 -43.67
C ILE A 3 -29.78 22.64 -42.69
N GLN A 4 -31.11 22.72 -42.74
CA GLN A 4 -32.00 21.94 -41.85
C GLN A 4 -32.08 20.47 -42.28
N LEU A 5 -32.03 20.21 -43.59
CA LEU A 5 -31.87 18.87 -44.17
C LEU A 5 -30.51 18.25 -43.83
N VAL A 6 -29.43 19.04 -43.85
CA VAL A 6 -28.09 18.56 -43.47
C VAL A 6 -28.00 18.23 -41.98
N VAL A 7 -28.61 19.05 -41.11
CA VAL A 7 -28.65 18.80 -39.67
C VAL A 7 -29.51 17.57 -39.33
N GLN A 8 -30.62 17.35 -40.02
CA GLN A 8 -31.43 16.14 -39.84
C GLN A 8 -30.74 14.87 -40.39
N LEU A 9 -29.98 14.96 -41.49
CA LEU A 9 -29.16 13.84 -41.98
C LEU A 9 -28.03 13.49 -41.01
N ILE A 10 -27.39 14.50 -40.41
CA ILE A 10 -26.33 14.29 -39.39
C ILE A 10 -26.93 13.68 -38.12
N LEU A 11 -28.11 14.13 -37.67
CA LEU A 11 -28.80 13.54 -36.52
C LEU A 11 -29.26 12.09 -36.81
N ALA A 12 -29.77 11.81 -38.01
CA ALA A 12 -30.15 10.45 -38.41
C ALA A 12 -28.96 9.48 -38.52
N LEU A 13 -27.77 9.98 -38.90
CA LEU A 13 -26.52 9.21 -38.89
C LEU A 13 -25.98 8.96 -37.48
N VAL A 14 -26.26 9.86 -36.53
CA VAL A 14 -25.87 9.72 -35.11
C VAL A 14 -26.78 8.73 -34.36
N PHE A 15 -28.04 8.53 -34.79
CA PHE A 15 -28.98 7.57 -34.18
C PHE A 15 -28.94 6.14 -34.75
N MET A 16 -28.08 5.86 -35.74
CA MET A 16 -27.93 4.52 -36.35
C MET A 16 -26.72 3.71 -35.83
N GLN A 17 -26.12 4.10 -34.70
CA GLN A 17 -25.04 3.35 -34.05
C GLN A 17 -25.45 2.87 -32.65
N GLU A 18 -26.46 2.01 -32.60
CA GLU A 18 -26.49 0.92 -31.62
C GLU A 18 -26.44 -0.38 -32.41
N ALA A 19 -25.26 -0.67 -32.97
CA ALA A 19 -24.91 -2.03 -33.33
C ALA A 19 -24.21 -2.64 -32.12
N SER A 20 -24.66 -3.82 -31.68
CA SER A 20 -24.00 -4.59 -30.64
C SER A 20 -22.51 -4.65 -30.92
N ALA A 21 -21.69 -4.18 -29.98
CA ALA A 21 -20.25 -4.41 -30.03
C ALA A 21 -20.01 -5.91 -29.89
N GLN A 22 -19.91 -6.61 -31.03
CA GLN A 22 -19.42 -7.97 -31.09
C GLN A 22 -17.89 -7.88 -31.05
N GLU A 23 -17.28 -8.21 -29.92
CA GLU A 23 -15.83 -8.28 -29.77
C GLU A 23 -15.24 -9.16 -30.89
N SER A 24 -14.46 -8.56 -31.78
CA SER A 24 -13.75 -9.29 -32.82
C SER A 24 -12.67 -10.14 -32.15
N SER A 25 -12.86 -11.47 -32.13
CA SER A 25 -11.86 -12.45 -31.67
C SER A 25 -10.58 -12.32 -32.50
N VAL A 26 -9.41 -12.30 -31.84
CA VAL A 26 -8.10 -12.15 -32.49
C VAL A 26 -7.15 -13.24 -31.98
N ALA A 27 -7.40 -14.48 -32.41
CA ALA A 27 -6.52 -15.62 -32.20
C ALA A 27 -5.21 -15.47 -33.01
N LYS A 28 -4.19 -16.29 -32.69
CA LYS A 28 -2.95 -16.35 -33.50
C LYS A 28 -3.30 -16.81 -34.93
N PRO A 29 -2.78 -16.16 -35.99
CA PRO A 29 -3.12 -16.54 -37.37
C PRO A 29 -2.84 -18.03 -37.64
N GLY A 30 -3.84 -18.74 -38.17
CA GLY A 30 -3.76 -20.19 -38.42
C GLY A 30 -4.21 -21.08 -37.26
N CYS A 31 -4.61 -20.49 -36.12
CA CYS A 31 -5.09 -21.22 -34.95
C CYS A 31 -6.61 -21.10 -34.77
N PRO A 32 -7.27 -22.11 -34.17
CA PRO A 32 -8.68 -22.01 -33.82
C PRO A 32 -8.95 -20.85 -32.86
N ASP A 33 -10.01 -20.10 -33.11
CA ASP A 33 -10.39 -18.90 -32.37
C ASP A 33 -11.55 -19.12 -31.39
N ARG A 34 -12.14 -20.33 -31.37
CA ARG A 34 -13.23 -20.71 -30.47
C ARG A 34 -13.17 -22.19 -30.10
N CYS A 35 -13.70 -22.52 -28.92
CA CYS A 35 -14.03 -23.87 -28.50
C CYS A 35 -15.44 -23.87 -27.88
N GLY A 36 -16.41 -24.49 -28.55
CA GLY A 36 -17.82 -24.36 -28.18
C GLY A 36 -18.30 -22.91 -28.25
N SER A 37 -18.80 -22.38 -27.14
CA SER A 37 -19.25 -20.99 -27.02
C SER A 37 -18.14 -20.01 -26.63
N VAL A 38 -16.96 -20.50 -26.23
CA VAL A 38 -15.89 -19.67 -25.67
C VAL A 38 -14.95 -19.21 -26.78
N SER A 39 -14.70 -17.90 -26.86
CA SER A 39 -13.70 -17.32 -27.76
C SER A 39 -12.30 -17.45 -27.17
N ILE A 40 -11.36 -17.96 -27.97
CA ILE A 40 -9.96 -18.20 -27.59
C ILE A 40 -9.07 -17.16 -28.26
N ASN A 41 -8.68 -16.16 -27.48
CA ASN A 41 -7.83 -15.06 -27.92
C ASN A 41 -6.36 -15.31 -27.51
N TYR A 42 -5.41 -14.94 -28.37
CA TYR A 42 -3.99 -14.97 -28.02
C TYR A 42 -3.73 -14.05 -26.80
N PRO A 43 -2.92 -14.42 -25.79
CA PRO A 43 -1.87 -15.44 -25.77
C PRO A 43 -2.33 -16.88 -25.48
N PHE A 44 -3.63 -17.10 -25.31
CA PHE A 44 -4.20 -18.45 -25.23
C PHE A 44 -4.36 -19.04 -26.63
N GLY A 45 -4.33 -20.37 -26.74
CA GLY A 45 -4.51 -21.03 -28.03
C GLY A 45 -4.77 -22.52 -27.91
N ILE A 46 -5.35 -23.08 -28.96
CA ILE A 46 -5.67 -24.50 -29.08
C ILE A 46 -4.69 -25.14 -30.05
N GLY A 47 -3.94 -26.15 -29.58
CA GLY A 47 -3.01 -26.91 -30.40
C GLY A 47 -1.57 -26.36 -30.43
N THR A 48 -0.71 -27.08 -31.15
CA THR A 48 0.74 -26.85 -31.20
C THR A 48 1.07 -25.46 -31.74
N ASP A 49 1.90 -24.72 -30.99
CA ASP A 49 2.33 -23.35 -31.32
C ASP A 49 1.18 -22.33 -31.49
N CYS A 50 0.02 -22.57 -30.87
CA CYS A 50 -1.10 -21.62 -30.90
C CYS A 50 -1.19 -20.72 -29.67
N SER A 51 -0.63 -21.14 -28.54
CA SER A 51 -0.50 -20.35 -27.32
C SER A 51 0.90 -19.73 -27.21
N ALA A 52 1.04 -18.69 -26.38
CA ALA A 52 2.33 -18.05 -26.15
C ALA A 52 3.29 -18.89 -25.30
N ASN A 53 2.76 -19.84 -24.53
CA ASN A 53 3.50 -20.87 -23.82
C ASN A 53 2.58 -22.04 -23.45
N GLU A 54 3.16 -23.18 -23.06
CA GLU A 54 2.45 -24.42 -22.71
C GLU A 54 1.41 -24.25 -21.59
N ARG A 55 1.58 -23.29 -20.67
CA ARG A 55 0.62 -23.06 -19.58
C ARG A 55 -0.61 -22.23 -19.99
N LEU A 56 -0.55 -21.57 -21.14
CA LEU A 56 -1.69 -20.84 -21.74
C LEU A 56 -2.38 -21.66 -22.83
N GLU A 57 -2.00 -22.94 -22.99
CA GLU A 57 -2.64 -23.85 -23.92
C GLU A 57 -4.03 -24.26 -23.41
N ILE A 58 -5.00 -24.24 -24.33
CA ILE A 58 -6.38 -24.67 -24.12
C ILE A 58 -6.59 -25.99 -24.85
N SER A 59 -7.00 -27.01 -24.11
CA SER A 59 -7.46 -28.28 -24.64
C SER A 59 -8.95 -28.19 -24.93
N CYS A 60 -9.33 -28.30 -26.20
CA CYS A 60 -10.74 -28.33 -26.59
C CYS A 60 -11.24 -29.78 -26.63
N ASN A 61 -12.00 -30.17 -25.62
CA ASN A 61 -12.50 -31.53 -25.51
C ASN A 61 -13.80 -31.69 -26.33
N THR A 62 -13.69 -32.42 -27.44
CA THR A 62 -14.79 -32.68 -28.37
C THR A 62 -15.68 -33.86 -27.98
N SER A 63 -15.40 -34.54 -26.87
CA SER A 63 -16.31 -35.56 -26.32
C SER A 63 -17.59 -34.95 -25.74
N PHE A 64 -17.59 -33.65 -25.46
CA PHE A 64 -18.78 -32.88 -25.06
C PHE A 64 -19.47 -32.27 -26.28
N ASN A 65 -20.79 -32.07 -26.20
CA ASN A 65 -21.57 -31.40 -27.23
C ASN A 65 -22.38 -30.23 -26.61
N PRO A 66 -22.03 -28.96 -26.88
CA PRO A 66 -20.89 -28.51 -27.68
C PRO A 66 -19.53 -28.82 -27.02
N PRO A 67 -18.40 -28.79 -27.78
CA PRO A 67 -17.07 -28.98 -27.24
C PRO A 67 -16.75 -28.01 -26.10
N LYS A 68 -16.05 -28.49 -25.07
CA LYS A 68 -15.72 -27.70 -23.87
C LYS A 68 -14.23 -27.39 -23.79
N PRO A 69 -13.82 -26.14 -23.53
CA PRO A 69 -12.41 -25.79 -23.35
C PRO A 69 -11.95 -26.09 -21.92
N PHE A 70 -10.74 -26.61 -21.79
CA PHE A 70 -10.07 -26.86 -20.52
C PHE A 70 -8.66 -26.28 -20.56
N LEU A 71 -8.18 -25.75 -19.44
CA LEU A 71 -6.76 -25.44 -19.29
C LEU A 71 -5.95 -26.74 -19.36
N SER A 72 -5.06 -26.87 -20.34
CA SER A 72 -4.37 -28.15 -20.62
C SER A 72 -3.59 -28.70 -19.42
N TYR A 73 -3.08 -27.82 -18.54
CA TYR A 73 -2.19 -28.22 -17.45
C TYR A 73 -2.90 -28.63 -16.14
N ASN A 74 -4.07 -28.06 -15.81
CA ASN A 74 -4.81 -28.39 -14.57
C ASN A 74 -6.25 -28.87 -14.80
N GLN A 75 -6.69 -28.97 -16.06
CA GLN A 75 -7.97 -29.52 -16.47
C GLN A 75 -9.19 -28.79 -15.86
N LEU A 76 -9.04 -27.51 -15.52
CA LEU A 76 -10.19 -26.66 -15.17
C LEU A 76 -10.93 -26.25 -16.46
N GLU A 77 -12.25 -26.45 -16.49
CA GLU A 77 -13.09 -25.99 -17.61
C GLU A 77 -13.11 -24.47 -17.63
N VAL A 78 -12.89 -23.90 -18.82
CA VAL A 78 -12.88 -22.45 -19.05
C VAL A 78 -14.27 -22.00 -19.48
N LEU A 79 -14.81 -20.99 -18.81
CA LEU A 79 -16.11 -20.39 -19.14
C LEU A 79 -15.95 -19.15 -20.01
N GLN A 80 -14.94 -18.32 -19.69
CA GLN A 80 -14.68 -17.07 -20.38
C GLN A 80 -13.23 -16.64 -20.23
N ILE A 81 -12.67 -15.99 -21.25
CA ILE A 81 -11.32 -15.42 -21.23
C ILE A 81 -11.42 -13.93 -21.51
N SER A 82 -10.90 -13.09 -20.61
CA SER A 82 -10.79 -11.65 -20.81
C SER A 82 -9.31 -11.26 -20.86
N VAL A 83 -8.81 -11.09 -22.09
CA VAL A 83 -7.39 -10.76 -22.33
C VAL A 83 -7.06 -9.34 -21.88
N LEU A 84 -8.02 -8.41 -22.02
CA LEU A 84 -7.86 -7.01 -21.64
C LEU A 84 -7.86 -6.81 -20.12
N GLU A 85 -8.74 -7.52 -19.41
CA GLU A 85 -8.84 -7.44 -17.95
C GLU A 85 -7.80 -8.33 -17.26
N GLY A 86 -7.18 -9.26 -18.00
CA GLY A 86 -6.18 -10.17 -17.43
C GLY A 86 -6.79 -11.29 -16.61
N THR A 87 -8.03 -11.70 -16.92
CA THR A 87 -8.81 -12.65 -16.14
C THR A 87 -9.27 -13.84 -16.98
N ILE A 88 -9.48 -14.98 -16.32
CA ILE A 88 -10.08 -16.17 -16.89
C ILE A 88 -11.10 -16.73 -15.90
N GLN A 89 -12.34 -16.94 -16.34
CA GLN A 89 -13.37 -17.54 -15.52
C GLN A 89 -13.37 -19.06 -15.77
N VAL A 90 -13.38 -19.84 -14.70
CA VAL A 90 -13.28 -21.31 -14.72
C VAL A 90 -14.31 -21.96 -13.81
N ASN A 91 -14.64 -23.22 -14.07
CA ASN A 91 -15.43 -24.04 -13.14
C ASN A 91 -14.55 -24.55 -11.99
N ASN A 92 -14.75 -23.98 -10.81
CA ASN A 92 -14.07 -24.36 -9.57
C ASN A 92 -14.92 -25.38 -8.79
N PRO A 93 -14.34 -26.45 -8.23
CA PRO A 93 -15.12 -27.48 -7.54
C PRO A 93 -15.75 -27.00 -6.23
N VAL A 94 -16.91 -27.59 -5.93
CA VAL A 94 -17.59 -27.47 -4.64
C VAL A 94 -17.14 -28.61 -3.72
N PHE A 95 -16.55 -28.26 -2.59
CA PHE A 95 -16.23 -29.20 -1.53
C PHE A 95 -17.51 -29.49 -0.76
N LYS A 96 -17.79 -30.77 -0.52
CA LYS A 96 -18.94 -31.20 0.27
C LYS A 96 -18.55 -32.28 1.27
N ASP A 97 -19.14 -32.21 2.45
CA ASP A 97 -19.05 -33.20 3.51
C ASP A 97 -20.47 -33.60 3.91
N CYS A 98 -20.87 -34.81 3.52
CA CYS A 98 -22.18 -35.42 3.75
C CYS A 98 -21.95 -36.79 4.38
N THR A 99 -22.85 -37.21 5.27
CA THR A 99 -22.78 -38.44 6.07
C THR A 99 -22.64 -39.75 5.25
N ASP A 100 -22.92 -39.73 3.94
CA ASP A 100 -22.81 -40.89 3.04
C ASP A 100 -21.45 -41.02 2.30
N GLY A 101 -20.35 -40.67 2.97
CA GLY A 101 -19.04 -41.25 2.67
C GLY A 101 -18.47 -40.97 1.27
N SER A 102 -17.98 -39.76 1.04
CA SER A 102 -16.68 -39.57 0.36
C SER A 102 -16.11 -38.19 0.67
N GLU A 103 -15.20 -38.13 1.65
CA GLU A 103 -14.28 -36.99 1.74
C GLU A 103 -13.38 -37.03 0.50
N THR A 104 -13.65 -36.16 -0.47
CA THR A 104 -12.68 -35.88 -1.50
C THR A 104 -11.89 -34.64 -1.06
N GLN A 105 -10.79 -34.85 -0.33
CA GLN A 105 -9.75 -33.82 -0.19
C GLN A 105 -9.11 -33.58 -1.56
N LYS A 106 -9.79 -32.81 -2.41
CA LYS A 106 -9.27 -32.36 -3.70
C LYS A 106 -8.52 -31.07 -3.48
N VAL A 107 -7.19 -31.10 -3.61
CA VAL A 107 -6.44 -29.84 -3.70
C VAL A 107 -6.73 -29.20 -5.05
N VAL A 108 -7.18 -27.95 -5.05
CA VAL A 108 -7.41 -27.19 -6.27
C VAL A 108 -6.17 -26.37 -6.56
N TYR A 109 -5.66 -26.49 -7.78
CA TYR A 109 -4.46 -25.78 -8.21
C TYR A 109 -4.79 -24.85 -9.38
N ALA A 110 -4.62 -23.54 -9.18
CA ALA A 110 -4.55 -22.59 -10.27
C ALA A 110 -3.17 -22.66 -10.96
N TYR A 111 -2.08 -22.84 -10.21
CA TYR A 111 -0.68 -22.80 -10.67
C TYR A 111 -0.26 -21.52 -11.40
N TYR A 112 0.98 -21.09 -11.20
CA TYR A 112 1.56 -19.97 -11.95
C TYR A 112 1.51 -20.24 -13.47
N PRO A 113 1.00 -19.31 -14.32
CA PRO A 113 0.82 -17.87 -14.08
C PRO A 113 -0.49 -17.41 -13.43
N PHE A 114 -1.36 -18.34 -13.01
CA PHE A 114 -2.70 -18.05 -12.51
C PHE A 114 -2.77 -17.97 -10.99
N THR A 115 -3.60 -17.07 -10.48
CA THR A 115 -3.98 -16.95 -9.06
C THR A 115 -5.47 -16.66 -8.97
N PHE A 116 -6.16 -17.15 -7.94
CA PHE A 116 -7.56 -16.77 -7.70
C PHE A 116 -7.66 -15.26 -7.45
N SER A 117 -8.55 -14.59 -8.20
CA SER A 117 -8.74 -13.15 -8.15
C SER A 117 -9.30 -12.71 -6.81
N VAL A 118 -8.53 -11.92 -6.05
CA VAL A 118 -8.91 -11.47 -4.70
C VAL A 118 -10.05 -10.47 -4.69
N THR A 119 -10.23 -9.75 -5.80
CA THR A 119 -11.27 -8.73 -5.94
C THR A 119 -12.60 -9.37 -6.32
N GLN A 120 -12.57 -10.33 -7.25
CA GLN A 120 -13.78 -10.91 -7.86
C GLN A 120 -14.28 -12.15 -7.11
N ASN A 121 -13.42 -12.92 -6.43
CA ASN A 121 -13.89 -14.11 -5.73
C ASN A 121 -14.08 -13.92 -4.22
N ARG A 122 -14.94 -14.74 -3.65
CA ARG A 122 -15.03 -14.99 -2.20
C ARG A 122 -14.95 -16.48 -1.91
N PHE A 123 -14.41 -16.81 -0.74
CA PHE A 123 -14.53 -18.15 -0.19
C PHE A 123 -15.83 -18.23 0.61
N THR A 124 -16.71 -19.13 0.20
CA THR A 124 -18.05 -19.27 0.75
C THR A 124 -18.14 -20.60 1.48
N ALA A 125 -18.64 -20.56 2.71
CA ALA A 125 -19.06 -21.72 3.49
C ALA A 125 -20.58 -21.77 3.50
N MET A 126 -21.17 -22.93 3.22
CA MET A 126 -22.62 -23.09 3.16
C MET A 126 -23.06 -24.35 3.89
N GLY A 127 -24.22 -24.28 4.55
CA GLY A 127 -24.70 -25.32 5.47
C GLY A 127 -24.74 -24.82 6.91
N CYS A 128 -25.39 -25.59 7.77
CA CYS A 128 -25.54 -25.29 9.19
C CYS A 128 -24.40 -25.93 10.01
N ASP A 129 -24.00 -25.24 11.08
CA ASP A 129 -22.86 -25.58 11.94
C ASP A 129 -21.59 -25.93 11.16
N ASN A 130 -21.33 -25.20 10.07
CA ASN A 130 -20.21 -25.45 9.18
C ASN A 130 -19.04 -24.52 9.51
N LEU A 131 -17.91 -25.10 9.91
CA LEU A 131 -16.61 -24.44 9.98
C LEU A 131 -15.77 -24.86 8.77
N ALA A 132 -15.78 -24.03 7.73
CA ALA A 132 -14.98 -24.25 6.54
C ALA A 132 -13.66 -23.47 6.62
N SER A 133 -12.53 -24.16 6.46
CA SER A 133 -11.19 -23.58 6.50
C SER A 133 -10.44 -23.87 5.21
N MET A 134 -9.90 -22.83 4.59
CA MET A 134 -8.90 -22.94 3.53
C MET A 134 -7.56 -23.31 4.16
N THR A 135 -6.91 -24.33 3.62
CA THR A 135 -5.61 -24.82 4.07
C THR A 135 -4.56 -24.76 2.96
N LYS A 136 -3.33 -24.43 3.36
CA LYS A 136 -2.14 -24.45 2.50
C LYS A 136 -1.02 -25.15 3.25
N VAL A 137 -0.51 -26.27 2.72
CA VAL A 137 0.55 -27.09 3.37
C VAL A 137 0.18 -27.43 4.83
N GLY A 138 -1.08 -27.83 5.06
CA GLY A 138 -1.59 -28.19 6.39
C GLY A 138 -1.88 -27.03 7.36
N SER A 139 -1.55 -25.77 7.01
CA SER A 139 -1.87 -24.60 7.83
C SER A 139 -3.15 -23.90 7.36
N ASN A 140 -4.01 -23.49 8.29
CA ASN A 140 -5.21 -22.69 7.98
C ASN A 140 -4.78 -21.29 7.53
N ILE A 141 -5.18 -20.89 6.33
CA ILE A 141 -4.85 -19.59 5.70
C ILE A 141 -6.05 -18.63 5.65
N GLY A 142 -7.23 -19.12 5.98
CA GLY A 142 -8.46 -18.37 6.02
C GLY A 142 -9.63 -19.33 6.23
N GLY A 143 -10.78 -18.81 6.60
CA GLY A 143 -11.93 -19.65 6.89
C GLY A 143 -13.13 -18.82 7.24
N CYS A 144 -14.25 -19.51 7.35
CA CYS A 144 -15.56 -18.92 7.43
C CYS A 144 -16.48 -19.92 8.14
N MET A 145 -17.33 -19.39 9.02
CA MET A 145 -18.20 -20.19 9.87
C MET A 145 -19.64 -19.76 9.69
N SER A 146 -20.55 -20.74 9.64
CA SER A 146 -22.00 -20.51 9.58
C SER A 146 -22.74 -21.27 10.67
N PHE A 147 -23.65 -20.57 11.34
CA PHE A 147 -24.52 -21.09 12.39
C PHE A 147 -25.90 -21.47 11.83
N CYS A 148 -26.61 -22.34 12.53
CA CYS A 148 -27.96 -22.75 12.17
C CYS A 148 -29.00 -21.70 12.59
N ASN A 149 -29.99 -21.42 11.74
CA ASN A 149 -31.20 -20.71 12.13
C ASN A 149 -32.45 -21.41 11.58
N SER A 150 -33.44 -21.63 12.45
CA SER A 150 -34.70 -22.32 12.16
C SER A 150 -35.81 -21.41 11.66
N THR A 151 -35.60 -20.08 11.61
CA THR A 151 -36.60 -19.12 11.12
C THR A 151 -36.19 -18.49 9.79
N GLY A 152 -36.78 -18.98 8.69
CA GLY A 152 -36.85 -18.29 7.40
C GLY A 152 -35.66 -18.48 6.45
N LYS A 153 -35.96 -18.64 5.16
CA LYS A 153 -34.99 -18.56 4.06
C LYS A 153 -34.56 -17.10 3.89
N ASP A 154 -33.58 -16.67 4.66
CA ASP A 154 -32.86 -15.43 4.35
C ASP A 154 -31.80 -15.75 3.27
N ASN A 155 -31.78 -14.95 2.20
CA ASN A 155 -30.77 -15.04 1.14
C ASN A 155 -29.48 -14.30 1.53
N SER A 156 -29.43 -13.71 2.72
CA SER A 156 -28.27 -12.99 3.23
C SER A 156 -27.19 -13.96 3.77
N CYS A 157 -25.99 -13.95 3.17
CA CYS A 157 -24.89 -14.85 3.53
C CYS A 157 -23.95 -14.23 4.58
N PHE A 158 -24.48 -13.86 5.75
CA PHE A 158 -23.77 -13.13 6.82
C PHE A 158 -23.48 -13.96 8.09
N GLY A 159 -23.31 -15.27 7.97
CA GLY A 159 -22.98 -16.15 9.09
C GLY A 159 -24.11 -17.05 9.57
N VAL A 160 -25.29 -16.98 8.96
CA VAL A 160 -26.43 -17.87 9.23
C VAL A 160 -26.68 -18.73 8.00
N ASN A 161 -26.55 -20.06 8.13
CA ASN A 161 -26.61 -21.07 7.05
C ASN A 161 -25.61 -20.88 5.88
N CYS A 162 -24.97 -19.71 5.78
CA CYS A 162 -23.99 -19.33 4.79
C CYS A 162 -23.08 -18.25 5.37
N CYS A 163 -21.81 -18.28 5.04
CA CYS A 163 -20.85 -17.20 5.31
C CYS A 163 -19.93 -17.01 4.10
N GLN A 164 -19.45 -15.78 3.89
CA GLN A 164 -18.38 -15.49 2.92
C GLN A 164 -17.19 -14.81 3.60
N THR A 165 -16.00 -15.07 3.10
CA THR A 165 -14.77 -14.38 3.50
C THR A 165 -13.89 -14.07 2.30
N ASN A 166 -12.98 -13.12 2.47
CA ASN A 166 -12.01 -12.77 1.44
C ASN A 166 -10.96 -13.88 1.32
N ILE A 167 -10.52 -14.14 0.09
CA ILE A 167 -9.39 -15.05 -0.16
C ILE A 167 -8.05 -14.32 0.03
N PRO A 168 -6.99 -15.00 0.51
CA PRO A 168 -5.68 -14.39 0.68
C PRO A 168 -5.03 -14.02 -0.67
N PRO A 169 -4.17 -12.99 -0.72
CA PRO A 169 -3.48 -12.60 -1.94
C PRO A 169 -2.50 -13.68 -2.43
N SER A 170 -2.35 -13.76 -3.75
CA SER A 170 -1.47 -14.73 -4.43
C SER A 170 -1.84 -16.19 -4.13
N LEU A 171 -3.13 -16.49 -3.99
CA LEU A 171 -3.62 -17.86 -3.81
C LEU A 171 -3.60 -18.61 -5.16
N TRP A 172 -2.58 -19.45 -5.36
CA TRP A 172 -2.43 -20.28 -6.56
C TRP A 172 -2.77 -21.77 -6.35
N PHE A 173 -3.04 -22.17 -5.10
CA PHE A 173 -3.65 -23.45 -4.76
C PHE A 173 -4.27 -23.38 -3.37
N PHE A 174 -5.26 -24.23 -3.11
CA PHE A 174 -5.84 -24.41 -1.79
C PHE A 174 -6.47 -25.79 -1.65
N SER A 175 -6.58 -26.24 -0.41
CA SER A 175 -7.51 -27.30 -0.02
C SER A 175 -8.50 -26.75 0.98
N THR A 176 -9.62 -27.45 1.16
CA THR A 176 -10.64 -27.06 2.12
C THR A 176 -10.81 -28.16 3.17
N SER A 177 -10.90 -27.75 4.43
CA SER A 177 -11.33 -28.60 5.54
C SER A 177 -12.71 -28.13 5.99
N LEU A 178 -13.66 -29.06 6.04
CA LEU A 178 -15.00 -28.85 6.57
C LEU A 178 -15.06 -29.52 7.95
N LYS A 179 -15.58 -28.80 8.95
CA LYS A 179 -15.77 -29.33 10.31
C LYS A 179 -17.11 -28.89 10.86
N SER A 180 -17.68 -29.72 11.74
CA SER A 180 -18.85 -29.34 12.51
C SER A 180 -18.44 -28.46 13.69
N ILE A 181 -19.17 -27.38 13.96
CA ILE A 181 -18.96 -26.54 15.15
C ILE A 181 -19.41 -27.31 16.41
N ASN A 182 -20.56 -28.00 16.32
CA ASN A 182 -21.11 -28.81 17.40
C ASN A 182 -21.27 -30.28 16.95
N PRO A 183 -20.37 -31.19 17.35
CA PRO A 183 -20.43 -32.60 16.93
C PRO A 183 -21.64 -33.39 17.49
N ILE A 184 -22.47 -32.77 18.34
CA ILE A 184 -23.65 -33.40 18.96
C ILE A 184 -24.90 -33.28 18.06
N HIS A 185 -24.94 -32.28 17.16
CA HIS A 185 -26.06 -32.01 16.24
C HIS A 185 -25.78 -32.47 14.79
N ASP A 186 -24.77 -33.32 14.59
CA ASP A 186 -24.16 -33.62 13.29
C ASP A 186 -25.01 -34.53 12.36
N GLN A 187 -26.29 -34.76 12.69
CA GLN A 187 -26.95 -35.98 12.21
C GLN A 187 -27.60 -35.93 10.82
N ASP A 188 -27.84 -34.80 10.14
CA ASP A 188 -28.58 -34.86 8.86
C ASP A 188 -28.29 -33.76 7.80
N MET A 189 -27.23 -32.93 7.94
CA MET A 189 -27.02 -31.82 6.98
C MET A 189 -25.62 -31.77 6.35
N CYS A 190 -25.60 -31.82 5.01
CA CYS A 190 -24.41 -31.64 4.21
C CYS A 190 -23.80 -30.23 4.40
N LYS A 191 -22.48 -30.19 4.51
CA LYS A 191 -21.68 -28.96 4.59
C LYS A 191 -20.98 -28.75 3.26
N TYR A 192 -20.86 -27.49 2.84
CA TYR A 192 -20.28 -27.13 1.56
C TYR A 192 -19.27 -26.00 1.72
N ALA A 193 -18.26 -25.97 0.85
CA ALA A 193 -17.38 -24.82 0.71
C ALA A 193 -16.80 -24.71 -0.69
N PHE A 194 -16.55 -23.49 -1.13
CA PHE A 194 -16.03 -23.23 -2.47
C PHE A 194 -15.48 -21.80 -2.58
N ILE A 195 -14.64 -21.57 -3.57
CA ILE A 195 -14.32 -20.22 -4.05
C ILE A 195 -15.23 -19.96 -5.25
N ALA A 196 -15.93 -18.83 -5.25
CA ALA A 196 -16.79 -18.44 -6.35
C ALA A 196 -16.67 -16.95 -6.68
N ASP A 197 -16.96 -16.63 -7.94
CA ASP A 197 -17.19 -15.29 -8.44
C ASP A 197 -18.37 -14.64 -7.71
N GLN A 198 -18.12 -13.47 -7.14
CA GLN A 198 -19.09 -12.75 -6.33
C GLN A 198 -20.27 -12.25 -7.18
N ASP A 199 -20.04 -11.82 -8.41
CA ASP A 199 -21.11 -11.29 -9.27
C ASP A 199 -22.06 -12.42 -9.69
N TRP A 200 -21.50 -13.59 -10.01
CA TRP A 200 -22.28 -14.80 -10.22
C TRP A 200 -23.06 -15.20 -8.96
N PHE A 201 -22.42 -15.22 -7.79
CA PHE A 201 -23.07 -15.62 -6.54
C PHE A 201 -24.23 -14.69 -6.17
N LEU A 202 -24.06 -13.38 -6.37
CA LEU A 202 -25.11 -12.38 -6.15
C LEU A 202 -26.25 -12.45 -7.18
N SER A 203 -25.99 -13.01 -8.37
CA SER A 203 -27.02 -13.22 -9.39
C SER A 203 -27.95 -14.40 -9.12
N LEU A 204 -27.63 -15.26 -8.14
CA LEU A 204 -28.44 -16.42 -7.78
C LEU A 204 -29.78 -15.98 -7.16
N THR A 205 -30.88 -16.48 -7.71
CA THR A 205 -32.23 -16.29 -7.15
C THR A 205 -32.43 -17.07 -5.85
N ASP A 206 -31.85 -18.27 -5.78
CA ASP A 206 -31.81 -19.13 -4.61
C ASP A 206 -30.37 -19.60 -4.36
N ILE A 207 -29.76 -19.11 -3.28
CA ILE A 207 -28.38 -19.47 -2.91
C ILE A 207 -28.25 -20.96 -2.59
N TYR A 208 -29.34 -21.64 -2.20
CA TYR A 208 -29.34 -23.07 -1.87
C TYR A 208 -29.24 -23.96 -3.12
N SER A 209 -29.39 -23.40 -4.32
CA SER A 209 -29.14 -24.11 -5.58
C SER A 209 -27.71 -24.64 -5.71
N VAL A 210 -26.74 -24.05 -5.01
CA VAL A 210 -25.34 -24.51 -5.03
C VAL A 210 -25.16 -25.91 -4.43
N GLN A 211 -26.10 -26.38 -3.59
CA GLN A 211 -26.05 -27.72 -2.99
C GLN A 211 -26.11 -28.86 -4.02
N THR A 212 -26.70 -28.61 -5.19
CA THR A 212 -26.78 -29.59 -6.29
C THR A 212 -25.68 -29.41 -7.32
N MET A 213 -24.83 -28.39 -7.20
CA MET A 213 -23.76 -28.08 -8.12
C MET A 213 -22.47 -28.80 -7.71
N GLU A 214 -21.79 -29.42 -8.66
CA GLU A 214 -20.44 -29.99 -8.44
C GLU A 214 -19.33 -28.96 -8.59
N GLN A 215 -19.59 -27.92 -9.40
CA GLN A 215 -18.65 -26.85 -9.72
C GLN A 215 -19.40 -25.52 -9.81
N VAL A 216 -18.68 -24.44 -9.49
CA VAL A 216 -19.18 -23.07 -9.51
C VAL A 216 -18.17 -22.16 -10.24
N PRO A 217 -18.61 -21.10 -10.91
CA PRO A 217 -17.71 -20.16 -11.56
C PRO A 217 -16.78 -19.48 -10.55
N ALA A 218 -15.49 -19.43 -10.88
CA ALA A 218 -14.47 -18.65 -10.17
C ALA A 218 -13.56 -17.94 -11.17
N VAL A 219 -13.02 -16.79 -10.78
CA VAL A 219 -12.17 -15.96 -11.63
C VAL A 219 -10.69 -16.12 -11.26
N LEU A 220 -9.82 -16.43 -12.21
CA LEU A 220 -8.37 -16.41 -12.02
C LEU A 220 -7.78 -15.17 -12.68
N ASP A 221 -6.90 -14.47 -11.98
CA ASP A 221 -5.99 -13.50 -12.58
C ASP A 221 -4.82 -14.26 -13.22
N TRP A 222 -4.35 -13.87 -14.39
CA TRP A 222 -3.19 -14.49 -15.05
C TRP A 222 -2.10 -13.46 -15.37
N LYS A 223 -0.82 -13.84 -15.25
CA LYS A 223 0.30 -12.91 -15.51
C LYS A 223 1.32 -13.48 -16.50
N PRO A 224 1.64 -12.77 -17.61
CA PRO A 224 2.66 -13.22 -18.55
C PRO A 224 4.04 -13.33 -17.88
N THR A 225 4.75 -14.41 -18.23
CA THR A 225 5.98 -14.91 -17.59
C THR A 225 7.24 -14.10 -17.84
N VAL A 226 7.16 -12.99 -18.59
CA VAL A 226 8.34 -12.31 -19.11
C VAL A 226 8.24 -10.81 -18.86
N SER A 227 9.32 -10.21 -18.37
CA SER A 227 9.48 -8.75 -18.32
C SER A 227 9.32 -8.18 -19.73
N CYS A 228 8.19 -7.54 -20.00
CA CYS A 228 7.97 -6.87 -21.27
C CYS A 228 8.56 -5.44 -21.24
N TYR A 229 8.91 -4.94 -22.41
CA TYR A 229 9.31 -3.55 -22.63
C TYR A 229 8.20 -2.88 -23.45
N SER A 230 7.91 -1.60 -23.18
CA SER A 230 6.96 -0.85 -24.01
C SER A 230 7.60 -0.52 -25.36
N PHE A 231 6.91 -0.80 -26.47
CA PHE A 231 7.41 -0.53 -27.83
C PHE A 231 6.66 0.63 -28.46
N GLY A 232 7.42 1.65 -28.88
CA GLY A 232 6.91 2.72 -29.73
C GLY A 232 6.75 2.27 -31.20
N PRO A 233 6.26 3.16 -32.09
CA PRO A 233 5.96 2.84 -33.49
C PRO A 233 7.18 2.43 -34.35
N THR A 234 8.41 2.53 -33.83
CA THR A 234 9.64 2.42 -34.65
C THR A 234 10.67 1.39 -34.18
N ASN A 235 10.37 0.46 -33.27
CA ASN A 235 11.36 -0.58 -32.90
C ASN A 235 10.86 -2.02 -33.03
N VAL A 236 11.70 -2.83 -33.69
CA VAL A 236 11.57 -4.26 -33.89
C VAL A 236 11.60 -4.98 -32.54
N SER A 237 10.62 -5.86 -32.33
CA SER A 237 10.57 -6.82 -31.23
C SER A 237 11.93 -7.50 -31.07
N ARG A 238 12.62 -7.29 -29.94
CA ARG A 238 13.66 -8.22 -29.51
C ARG A 238 12.96 -9.52 -29.12
N ASN A 239 13.57 -10.67 -29.43
CA ASN A 239 13.06 -12.05 -29.25
C ASN A 239 12.63 -12.46 -27.81
N SER A 240 12.29 -11.54 -26.91
CA SER A 240 11.97 -11.81 -25.50
C SER A 240 10.76 -11.04 -24.95
N SER A 241 9.87 -10.43 -25.76
CA SER A 241 8.67 -9.75 -25.25
C SER A 241 7.37 -10.37 -25.74
N LEU A 242 6.44 -10.65 -24.82
CA LEU A 242 5.11 -11.20 -25.15
C LEU A 242 4.17 -10.17 -25.82
N CYS A 243 4.44 -8.87 -25.68
CA CYS A 243 3.63 -7.81 -26.25
C CYS A 243 3.97 -7.54 -27.72
N GLY A 244 2.94 -7.24 -28.52
CA GLY A 244 3.03 -6.83 -29.91
C GLY A 244 3.45 -5.38 -30.11
N ARG A 245 3.49 -4.93 -31.37
CA ARG A 245 3.77 -3.52 -31.71
C ARG A 245 2.61 -2.61 -31.28
N ASN A 246 2.94 -1.33 -31.07
CA ASN A 246 1.99 -0.28 -30.63
C ASN A 246 1.31 -0.61 -29.29
N THR A 247 2.07 -1.18 -28.35
CA THR A 247 1.56 -1.57 -27.04
C THR A 247 2.29 -0.87 -25.90
N LEU A 248 1.55 -0.57 -24.84
CA LEU A 248 2.08 -0.23 -23.54
C LEU A 248 2.22 -1.52 -22.74
N CYS A 249 3.43 -1.80 -22.28
CA CYS A 249 3.68 -2.85 -21.30
C CYS A 249 3.67 -2.21 -19.91
N THR A 250 2.70 -2.60 -19.09
CA THR A 250 2.79 -2.44 -17.63
C THR A 250 3.42 -3.71 -17.07
N ASN A 251 4.06 -3.69 -15.90
CA ASN A 251 4.77 -4.84 -15.30
C ASN A 251 3.95 -6.15 -15.16
N GLN A 252 2.69 -6.17 -15.59
CA GLN A 252 1.77 -7.30 -15.48
C GLN A 252 0.89 -7.55 -16.73
N HIS A 253 0.66 -6.59 -17.64
CA HIS A 253 -0.15 -6.81 -18.86
C HIS A 253 0.27 -5.91 -20.04
N CYS A 254 -0.02 -6.37 -21.26
CA CYS A 254 0.08 -5.57 -22.48
C CYS A 254 -1.26 -4.88 -22.77
N SER A 255 -1.24 -3.60 -23.12
CA SER A 255 -2.42 -2.87 -23.62
C SER A 255 -2.07 -2.10 -24.89
N CYS A 256 -3.02 -1.87 -25.78
CA CYS A 256 -2.75 -1.04 -26.97
C CYS A 256 -2.48 0.42 -26.56
N LEU A 257 -1.57 1.08 -27.28
CA LEU A 257 -1.33 2.52 -27.12
C LEU A 257 -2.58 3.31 -27.48
N ILE A 258 -2.72 4.50 -26.89
CA ILE A 258 -3.83 5.42 -27.17
C ILE A 258 -3.91 5.68 -28.69
N GLY A 259 -5.06 5.39 -29.29
CA GLY A 259 -5.30 5.50 -30.73
C GLY A 259 -5.19 4.17 -31.50
N TYR A 260 -4.88 3.08 -30.81
CA TYR A 260 -4.85 1.72 -31.34
C TYR A 260 -5.81 0.82 -30.56
N GLU A 261 -6.44 -0.13 -31.24
CA GLU A 261 -7.36 -1.13 -30.69
C GLU A 261 -7.03 -2.51 -31.25
N GLY A 262 -7.43 -3.57 -30.54
CA GLY A 262 -7.20 -4.96 -30.91
C GLY A 262 -6.41 -5.71 -29.85
N ASN A 263 -5.73 -6.79 -30.25
CA ASN A 263 -5.06 -7.69 -29.31
C ASN A 263 -3.59 -7.29 -29.10
N PRO A 264 -3.21 -6.81 -27.90
CA PRO A 264 -1.86 -6.32 -27.62
C PRO A 264 -0.81 -7.43 -27.48
N TYR A 265 -1.18 -8.71 -27.50
CA TYR A 265 -0.23 -9.82 -27.42
C TYR A 265 0.18 -10.33 -28.80
N LEU A 266 -0.54 -9.97 -29.86
CA LEU A 266 -0.16 -10.33 -31.23
C LEU A 266 0.85 -9.34 -31.81
N PRO A 267 1.85 -9.78 -32.60
CA PRO A 267 2.88 -8.92 -33.16
C PRO A 267 2.37 -7.65 -33.86
N ASP A 268 1.23 -7.73 -34.54
CA ASP A 268 0.54 -6.63 -35.24
C ASP A 268 -0.94 -6.51 -34.82
N GLY A 269 -1.27 -6.91 -33.59
CA GLY A 269 -2.67 -6.96 -33.14
C GLY A 269 -3.28 -5.62 -32.72
N CYS A 270 -2.46 -4.64 -32.34
CA CYS A 270 -2.93 -3.27 -32.09
C CYS A 270 -2.97 -2.48 -33.41
N GLN A 271 -4.16 -2.37 -33.98
CA GLN A 271 -4.43 -1.66 -35.23
C GLN A 271 -4.87 -0.22 -34.92
N ALA A 272 -4.46 0.71 -35.77
CA ALA A 272 -4.86 2.11 -35.61
C ALA A 272 -6.38 2.22 -35.82
N ILE A 273 -7.06 2.89 -34.90
CA ILE A 273 -8.48 3.20 -35.03
C ILE A 273 -8.62 4.14 -36.24
N GLY A 274 -9.50 3.77 -37.18
CA GLY A 274 -9.61 4.37 -38.52
C GLY A 274 -9.46 5.90 -38.57
N ASN A 275 -8.50 6.33 -39.40
CA ASN A 275 -8.24 7.68 -39.90
C ASN A 275 -8.00 8.79 -38.87
N HIS A 276 -6.94 8.68 -38.07
CA HIS A 276 -6.05 9.82 -37.80
C HIS A 276 -4.62 9.35 -37.51
N ASN A 277 -3.86 9.08 -38.57
CA ASN A 277 -2.41 8.88 -38.50
C ASN A 277 -1.75 10.12 -37.89
N CYS A 278 -1.33 10.01 -36.64
CA CYS A 278 -0.47 10.99 -35.98
C CYS A 278 0.66 10.26 -35.23
N THR A 279 1.60 9.68 -35.98
CA THR A 279 3.02 9.54 -35.60
C THR A 279 3.88 9.37 -36.87
N GLU A 280 5.16 9.72 -36.76
CA GLU A 280 5.97 10.35 -37.81
C GLU A 280 6.64 9.41 -38.82
N THR A 281 7.10 10.04 -39.92
CA THR A 281 8.05 9.59 -40.95
C THR A 281 7.54 8.62 -42.02
N ALA A 282 6.62 9.09 -42.86
CA ALA A 282 6.48 8.53 -44.20
C ALA A 282 7.63 9.03 -45.09
N ASN A 283 8.59 8.15 -45.37
CA ASN A 283 9.50 8.27 -46.49
C ASN A 283 8.66 8.34 -47.78
N VAL A 284 8.50 9.54 -48.34
CA VAL A 284 7.80 9.74 -49.61
C VAL A 284 8.65 9.12 -50.72
N LYS A 285 8.30 7.90 -51.14
CA LYS A 285 8.70 7.41 -52.46
C LYS A 285 8.07 8.35 -53.49
N LYS A 286 8.91 9.12 -54.18
CA LYS A 286 8.50 9.91 -55.34
C LYS A 286 8.15 8.95 -56.47
N THR A 287 6.87 8.83 -56.81
CA THR A 287 6.42 8.44 -58.15
C THR A 287 5.47 9.51 -58.68
N PRO A 288 5.53 9.84 -59.99
CA PRO A 288 5.13 11.13 -60.49
C PRO A 288 3.71 11.09 -61.04
N ILE A 289 2.72 11.44 -60.23
CA ILE A 289 1.39 11.82 -60.75
C ILE A 289 0.86 12.99 -59.92
N VAL A 290 1.31 14.20 -60.22
CA VAL A 290 0.46 15.40 -60.24
C VAL A 290 1.11 16.41 -61.19
N ILE A 291 0.76 16.33 -62.47
CA ILE A 291 0.77 17.50 -63.35
C ILE A 291 -0.67 17.99 -63.40
N ALA A 292 -0.83 19.31 -63.22
CA ALA A 292 -2.05 20.11 -63.33
C ALA A 292 -2.90 20.27 -62.05
N ILE A 293 -2.44 21.10 -61.11
CA ILE A 293 -3.09 22.41 -60.85
C ILE A 293 -1.98 23.45 -60.60
N ALA A 294 -1.84 24.37 -61.53
CA ALA A 294 -0.89 25.46 -61.51
C ALA A 294 -1.30 26.57 -60.52
N THR A 295 -0.31 27.01 -59.73
CA THR A 295 0.04 28.43 -59.50
C THR A 295 -0.75 29.36 -58.56
N CYS A 296 -1.60 28.89 -57.64
CA CYS A 296 -2.07 29.73 -56.50
C CYS A 296 -2.17 29.03 -55.12
N GLY A 297 -1.85 27.74 -54.99
CA GLY A 297 -2.23 26.93 -53.80
C GLY A 297 -1.16 26.72 -52.71
N GLY A 298 0.10 27.11 -52.92
CA GLY A 298 1.20 26.77 -52.00
C GLY A 298 1.07 27.36 -50.59
N LEU A 299 0.64 28.62 -50.50
CA LEU A 299 0.37 29.28 -49.21
C LEU A 299 -0.90 28.75 -48.53
N GLY A 300 -1.93 28.42 -49.30
CA GLY A 300 -3.19 27.90 -48.77
C GLY A 300 -3.03 26.54 -48.10
N VAL A 301 -2.27 25.62 -48.72
CA VAL A 301 -2.00 24.30 -48.12
C VAL A 301 -1.16 24.42 -46.84
N LEU A 302 -0.13 25.28 -46.83
CA LEU A 302 0.67 25.53 -45.63
C LEU A 302 -0.14 26.18 -44.50
N LEU A 303 -1.05 27.10 -44.81
CA LEU A 303 -1.98 27.70 -43.85
C LEU A 303 -2.95 26.67 -43.27
N VAL A 304 -3.52 25.79 -44.09
CA VAL A 304 -4.42 24.71 -43.63
C VAL A 304 -3.68 23.75 -42.70
N LEU A 305 -2.43 23.38 -43.03
CA LEU A 305 -1.60 22.53 -42.17
C LEU A 305 -1.22 23.22 -40.84
N ALA A 306 -0.91 24.52 -40.87
CA ALA A 306 -0.63 25.29 -39.66
C ALA A 306 -1.88 25.44 -38.76
N ILE A 307 -3.05 25.70 -39.36
CA ILE A 307 -4.34 25.81 -38.65
C ILE A 307 -4.72 24.47 -38.05
N THR A 308 -4.63 23.37 -38.80
CA THR A 308 -4.93 22.02 -38.27
C THR A 308 -3.99 21.62 -37.15
N TRP A 309 -2.67 21.85 -37.28
CA TRP A 309 -1.72 21.64 -36.18
C TRP A 309 -2.04 22.50 -34.95
N TRP A 310 -2.37 23.79 -35.15
CA TRP A 310 -2.75 24.69 -34.07
C TRP A 310 -4.04 24.23 -33.38
N LEU A 311 -5.06 23.82 -34.13
CA LEU A 311 -6.30 23.24 -33.61
C LEU A 311 -6.04 21.95 -32.83
N CYS A 312 -5.24 21.02 -33.35
CA CYS A 312 -4.84 19.81 -32.63
C CYS A 312 -4.11 20.14 -31.32
N LYS A 313 -3.21 21.13 -31.32
CA LYS A 313 -2.50 21.60 -30.13
C LYS A 313 -3.46 22.22 -29.12
N VAL A 314 -4.44 23.00 -29.57
CA VAL A 314 -5.49 23.59 -28.72
C VAL A 314 -6.40 22.50 -28.15
N MET A 315 -6.84 21.53 -28.96
CA MET A 315 -7.66 20.41 -28.52
C MET A 315 -6.93 19.54 -27.49
N LYS A 316 -5.66 19.18 -27.74
CA LYS A 316 -4.82 18.44 -26.79
C LYS A 316 -4.67 19.18 -25.47
N ARG A 317 -4.38 20.50 -25.51
CA ARG A 317 -4.30 21.35 -24.32
C ARG A 317 -5.63 21.41 -23.57
N ARG A 318 -6.75 21.50 -24.29
CA ARG A 318 -8.10 21.52 -23.71
C ARG A 318 -8.45 20.20 -23.04
N ASN A 319 -8.13 19.06 -23.64
CA ASN A 319 -8.36 17.73 -23.06
C ASN A 319 -7.53 17.51 -21.79
N ILE A 320 -6.25 17.91 -21.79
CA ILE A 320 -5.42 17.85 -20.58
C ILE A 320 -5.99 18.75 -19.47
N ARG A 321 -6.44 19.97 -19.80
CA ARG A 321 -7.06 20.87 -18.82
C ARG A 321 -8.34 20.28 -18.23
N LYS A 322 -9.22 19.74 -19.08
CA LYS A 322 -10.44 19.04 -18.65
C LYS A 322 -10.14 17.83 -17.75
N LEU A 323 -9.11 17.05 -18.07
CA LEU A 323 -8.70 15.91 -17.24
C LEU A 323 -8.20 16.37 -15.87
N LYS A 324 -7.39 17.44 -15.82
CA LYS A 324 -6.93 18.04 -14.57
C LYS A 324 -8.07 18.59 -13.72
N GLU A 325 -9.03 19.28 -14.35
CA GLU A 325 -10.25 19.79 -13.70
C GLU A 325 -11.08 18.62 -13.14
N LYS A 326 -11.30 17.56 -13.92
CA LYS A 326 -12.00 16.34 -13.48
C LYS A 326 -11.30 15.66 -12.30
N ASN A 327 -9.98 15.54 -12.34
CA ASN A 327 -9.20 14.98 -11.24
C ASN A 327 -9.27 15.87 -9.99
N PHE A 328 -9.16 17.19 -10.16
CA PHE A 328 -9.27 18.14 -9.07
C PHE A 328 -10.64 18.04 -8.35
N GLU A 329 -11.73 17.94 -9.11
CA GLU A 329 -13.08 17.73 -8.57
C GLU A 329 -13.21 16.36 -7.88
N ARG A 330 -12.78 15.27 -8.53
CA ARG A 330 -12.82 13.91 -7.97
C ARG A 330 -12.05 13.80 -6.66
N ASN A 331 -10.90 14.46 -6.57
CA ASN A 331 -10.01 14.43 -5.41
C ASN A 331 -10.43 15.40 -4.29
N GLY A 332 -11.66 15.92 -4.32
CA GLY A 332 -12.20 16.78 -3.26
C GLY A 332 -11.67 18.21 -3.28
N GLY A 333 -11.13 18.69 -4.41
CA GLY A 333 -10.52 20.02 -4.50
C GLY A 333 -11.47 21.18 -4.20
N LEU A 334 -12.77 21.02 -4.45
CA LEU A 334 -13.79 22.01 -4.07
C LEU A 334 -13.92 22.13 -2.54
N LEU A 335 -13.96 21.00 -1.82
CA LEU A 335 -14.06 20.96 -0.36
C LEU A 335 -12.79 21.54 0.30
N LEU A 336 -11.62 21.14 -0.18
CA LEU A 336 -10.34 21.67 0.30
C LEU A 336 -10.22 23.18 0.06
N ARG A 337 -10.67 23.68 -1.10
CA ARG A 337 -10.64 25.11 -1.39
C ARG A 337 -11.58 25.91 -0.48
N GLN A 338 -12.75 25.34 -0.17
CA GLN A 338 -13.68 25.94 0.80
C GLN A 338 -13.06 26.00 2.21
N GLN A 339 -12.45 24.92 2.68
CA GLN A 339 -11.76 24.88 3.98
C GLN A 339 -10.61 25.87 4.08
N VAL A 340 -9.80 25.99 3.01
CA VAL A 340 -8.70 26.96 2.94
C VAL A 340 -9.22 28.41 2.93
N SER A 341 -10.39 28.66 2.32
CA SER A 341 -10.99 30.00 2.26
C SER A 341 -11.73 30.40 3.55
N SER A 342 -12.21 29.44 4.34
CA SER A 342 -12.90 29.69 5.61
C SER A 342 -11.95 29.88 6.80
N SER A 343 -10.70 29.43 6.68
CA SER A 343 -9.69 29.53 7.75
C SER A 343 -8.85 30.82 7.61
N GLU A 344 -9.48 31.99 7.76
CA GLU A 344 -8.79 33.29 7.85
C GLU A 344 -8.24 33.58 9.27
N GLY A 345 -7.88 32.54 10.04
CA GLY A 345 -7.37 32.68 11.40
C GLY A 345 -6.20 31.74 11.70
N ASN A 346 -4.98 32.24 11.55
CA ASN A 346 -3.71 31.80 12.18
C ASN A 346 -3.28 30.31 12.12
N VAL A 347 -3.91 29.46 11.31
CA VAL A 347 -3.43 28.10 11.02
C VAL A 347 -2.64 28.13 9.71
N ASP A 348 -1.43 27.56 9.68
CA ASP A 348 -0.66 27.33 8.44
C ASP A 348 -1.52 26.56 7.42
N THR A 349 -2.17 27.28 6.50
CA THR A 349 -3.12 26.67 5.56
C THR A 349 -2.39 25.81 4.51
N THR A 350 -2.86 24.58 4.32
CA THR A 350 -2.38 23.64 3.31
C THR A 350 -2.45 24.27 1.91
N LYS A 351 -1.29 24.54 1.28
CA LYS A 351 -1.23 25.19 -0.05
C LYS A 351 -1.64 24.20 -1.15
N LEU A 352 -2.44 24.67 -2.12
CA LEU A 352 -2.73 23.92 -3.34
C LEU A 352 -1.66 24.22 -4.40
N PHE A 353 -0.92 23.19 -4.80
CA PHE A 353 0.11 23.26 -5.83
C PHE A 353 -0.44 22.77 -7.18
N THR A 354 0.01 23.37 -8.27
CA THR A 354 -0.32 22.86 -9.61
C THR A 354 0.59 21.70 -10.00
N SER A 355 0.12 20.80 -10.87
CA SER A 355 0.97 19.70 -11.35
C SER A 355 2.20 20.21 -12.10
N LYS A 356 2.10 21.37 -12.77
CA LYS A 356 3.21 21.97 -13.51
C LYS A 356 4.28 22.53 -12.57
N GLU A 357 3.87 23.15 -11.48
CA GLU A 357 4.78 23.68 -10.46
C GLU A 357 5.63 22.56 -9.85
N LEU A 358 5.00 21.45 -9.46
CA LEU A 358 5.72 20.31 -8.89
C LEU A 358 6.59 19.56 -9.92
N GLU A 359 6.15 19.47 -11.19
CA GLU A 359 6.99 18.97 -12.29
C GLU A 359 8.25 19.81 -12.45
N MET A 360 8.15 21.14 -12.46
CA MET A 360 9.32 22.02 -12.56
C MET A 360 10.21 21.90 -11.30
N ALA A 361 9.60 21.89 -10.12
CA ALA A 361 10.34 21.84 -8.86
C ALA A 361 11.18 20.56 -8.71
N THR A 362 10.68 19.43 -9.21
CA THR A 362 11.31 18.11 -9.11
C THR A 362 12.12 17.73 -10.35
N ASP A 363 12.33 18.65 -11.30
CA ASP A 363 12.95 18.37 -12.59
C ASP A 363 12.29 17.16 -13.31
N ASN A 364 10.97 17.24 -13.50
CA ASN A 364 10.13 16.19 -14.07
C ASN A 364 10.20 14.85 -13.31
N TYR A 365 10.27 14.90 -11.97
CA TYR A 365 10.44 13.74 -11.11
C TYR A 365 11.72 12.95 -11.46
N ASN A 366 12.84 13.66 -11.60
CA ASN A 366 14.15 13.09 -11.90
C ASN A 366 14.54 12.02 -10.85
N LYS A 367 15.05 10.88 -11.32
CA LYS A 367 15.49 9.77 -10.46
C LYS A 367 16.65 10.16 -9.54
N ASP A 368 17.52 11.06 -10.00
CA ASP A 368 18.66 11.54 -9.21
C ASP A 368 18.24 12.44 -8.03
N ARG A 369 16.95 12.82 -7.98
CA ARG A 369 16.36 13.63 -6.90
C ARG A 369 15.50 12.78 -5.95
N ILE A 370 15.55 11.45 -6.03
CA ILE A 370 14.83 10.57 -5.12
C ILE A 370 15.48 10.63 -3.74
N LEU A 371 14.67 10.93 -2.72
CA LEU A 371 15.04 10.90 -1.30
C LEU A 371 14.74 9.55 -0.65
N GLY A 372 13.72 8.85 -1.16
CA GLY A 372 13.33 7.54 -0.65
C GLY A 372 12.23 6.92 -1.49
N GLN A 373 12.17 5.59 -1.49
CA GLN A 373 11.17 4.81 -2.22
C GLN A 373 10.66 3.65 -1.36
N GLY A 374 9.33 3.53 -1.22
CA GLY A 374 8.71 2.53 -0.36
C GLY A 374 7.36 2.01 -0.88
N GLY A 375 6.61 1.34 0.00
CA GLY A 375 5.27 0.83 -0.30
C GLY A 375 4.25 1.94 -0.60
N GLN A 376 4.42 3.11 0.04
CA GLN A 376 3.50 4.23 -0.10
C GLN A 376 3.78 5.13 -1.32
N GLY A 377 4.97 5.05 -1.92
CA GLY A 377 5.32 5.95 -3.02
C GLY A 377 6.82 6.17 -3.19
N THR A 378 7.15 7.19 -3.95
CA THR A 378 8.52 7.72 -4.13
C THR A 378 8.53 9.18 -3.70
N VAL A 379 9.50 9.58 -2.89
CA VAL A 379 9.67 10.95 -2.40
C VAL A 379 10.80 11.61 -3.18
N TYR A 380 10.54 12.79 -3.74
CA TYR A 380 11.50 13.55 -4.55
C TYR A 380 11.88 14.85 -3.85
N LYS A 381 13.15 15.24 -3.92
CA LYS A 381 13.63 16.55 -3.53
C LYS A 381 13.23 17.58 -4.59
N GLY A 382 12.37 18.52 -4.21
CA GLY A 382 11.93 19.63 -5.06
C GLY A 382 12.53 20.96 -4.63
N MET A 383 12.63 21.91 -5.57
CA MET A 383 12.90 23.31 -5.29
C MET A 383 11.78 24.15 -5.90
N LEU A 384 10.97 24.78 -5.06
CA LEU A 384 9.89 25.66 -5.49
C LEU A 384 10.45 26.95 -6.11
N THR A 385 9.59 27.69 -6.83
CA THR A 385 9.99 28.93 -7.53
C THR A 385 10.43 30.05 -6.61
N ASP A 386 10.03 30.02 -5.35
CA ASP A 386 10.47 30.93 -4.29
C ASP A 386 11.81 30.52 -3.66
N GLY A 387 12.45 29.47 -4.17
CA GLY A 387 13.72 28.93 -3.68
C GLY A 387 13.56 27.93 -2.53
N LYS A 388 12.34 27.68 -2.05
CA LYS A 388 12.09 26.76 -0.92
C LYS A 388 12.32 25.31 -1.35
N ILE A 389 13.14 24.59 -0.59
CA ILE A 389 13.37 23.15 -0.79
C ILE A 389 12.24 22.37 -0.12
N VAL A 390 11.68 21.39 -0.83
CA VAL A 390 10.54 20.59 -0.37
C VAL A 390 10.73 19.11 -0.67
N ALA A 391 10.01 18.26 0.04
CA ALA A 391 9.90 16.84 -0.27
C ALA A 391 8.53 16.56 -0.92
N VAL A 392 8.52 16.04 -2.14
CA VAL A 392 7.31 15.75 -2.91
C VAL A 392 7.07 14.24 -2.93
N LYS A 393 6.08 13.77 -2.16
CA LYS A 393 5.65 12.36 -2.13
C LYS A 393 4.71 12.10 -3.29
N LYS A 394 5.13 11.22 -4.19
CA LYS A 394 4.38 10.72 -5.33
C LYS A 394 4.04 9.26 -5.10
N SER A 395 2.78 8.98 -4.83
CA SER A 395 2.28 7.61 -4.65
C SER A 395 2.42 6.79 -5.94
N LYS A 396 2.69 5.49 -5.82
CA LYS A 396 2.68 4.57 -6.97
C LYS A 396 1.24 4.47 -7.50
N ILE A 397 1.03 4.61 -8.81
CA ILE A 397 -0.31 4.56 -9.44
C ILE A 397 -0.80 3.11 -9.38
N GLU A 398 -1.61 2.76 -8.38
CA GLU A 398 -2.25 1.46 -8.23
C GLU A 398 -3.42 1.61 -7.24
N HIS A 399 -4.65 1.51 -7.75
CA HIS A 399 -5.96 1.47 -7.08
C HIS A 399 -6.49 2.71 -6.31
N GLU A 400 -7.83 2.83 -6.29
CA GLU A 400 -8.62 3.87 -5.58
C GLU A 400 -8.39 3.90 -4.06
N SER A 401 -7.96 2.79 -3.46
CA SER A 401 -7.65 2.70 -2.02
C SER A 401 -6.54 3.64 -1.55
N LYS A 402 -5.71 4.17 -2.47
CA LYS A 402 -4.67 5.15 -2.13
C LYS A 402 -5.20 6.58 -1.93
N LEU A 403 -6.43 6.88 -2.38
CA LEU A 403 -7.05 8.17 -2.12
C LEU A 403 -7.41 8.33 -0.63
N GLU A 404 -7.80 7.25 0.05
CA GLU A 404 -8.08 7.27 1.49
C GLU A 404 -6.83 7.65 2.30
N TYR A 405 -5.67 7.05 1.99
CA TYR A 405 -4.40 7.40 2.66
C TYR A 405 -4.02 8.87 2.45
N PHE A 406 -4.24 9.39 1.24
CA PHE A 406 -4.03 10.81 0.96
C PHE A 406 -4.96 11.71 1.79
N ILE A 407 -6.26 11.41 1.80
CA ILE A 407 -7.26 12.20 2.54
C ILE A 407 -6.91 12.19 4.03
N ASN A 408 -6.61 11.01 4.59
CA ASN A 408 -6.21 10.88 5.99
C ASN A 408 -4.97 11.72 6.30
N GLU A 409 -3.94 11.64 5.47
CA GLU A 409 -2.68 12.37 5.69
C GLU A 409 -2.87 13.89 5.63
N VAL A 410 -3.69 14.41 4.70
CA VAL A 410 -4.03 15.85 4.66
C VAL A 410 -4.85 16.28 5.87
N VAL A 411 -5.89 15.53 6.23
CA VAL A 411 -6.79 15.87 7.34
C VAL A 411 -6.06 15.81 8.69
N ILE A 412 -5.23 14.81 8.91
CA ILE A 412 -4.46 14.63 10.15
C ILE A 412 -3.35 15.68 10.26
N LEU A 413 -2.50 15.84 9.23
CA LEU A 413 -1.36 16.76 9.30
C LEU A 413 -1.75 18.24 9.24
N SER A 414 -2.93 18.58 8.74
CA SER A 414 -3.46 19.96 8.83
C SER A 414 -3.91 20.34 10.24
N GLN A 415 -4.16 19.35 11.11
CA GLN A 415 -4.59 19.56 12.49
C GLN A 415 -3.44 19.44 13.50
N ILE A 416 -2.29 18.91 13.09
CA ILE A 416 -1.12 18.70 13.96
C ILE A 416 -0.12 19.85 13.77
N ASN A 417 0.31 20.45 14.88
CA ASN A 417 1.45 21.35 14.90
C ASN A 417 2.40 20.96 16.04
N HIS A 418 3.42 20.16 15.70
CA HIS A 418 4.40 19.68 16.68
C HIS A 418 5.82 19.70 16.10
N ARG A 419 6.81 20.14 16.90
CA ARG A 419 8.21 20.31 16.44
C ARG A 419 8.86 19.02 15.92
N ASN A 420 8.48 17.88 16.49
CA ASN A 420 8.97 16.55 16.15
C ASN A 420 8.02 15.76 15.23
N VAL A 421 7.15 16.45 14.49
CA VAL A 421 6.33 15.88 13.41
C VAL A 421 6.67 16.63 12.13
N VAL A 422 6.77 15.93 11.00
CA VAL A 422 7.05 16.54 9.70
C VAL A 422 5.87 17.41 9.26
N LYS A 423 6.16 18.67 8.92
CA LYS A 423 5.15 19.64 8.47
C LYS A 423 4.72 19.39 7.04
N LEU A 424 3.41 19.23 6.83
CA LEU A 424 2.80 19.27 5.50
C LEU A 424 2.72 20.73 5.02
N HIS A 425 3.24 21.01 3.83
CA HIS A 425 3.12 22.32 3.19
C HIS A 425 1.92 22.42 2.26
N GLY A 426 1.53 21.31 1.65
CA GLY A 426 0.43 21.32 0.71
C GLY A 426 0.23 20.04 -0.07
N CYS A 427 -0.65 20.11 -1.05
CA CYS A 427 -0.94 19.00 -1.95
C CYS A 427 -1.22 19.47 -3.39
N CYS A 428 -1.18 18.53 -4.34
CA CYS A 428 -1.61 18.74 -5.71
C CYS A 428 -2.68 17.71 -6.08
N LEU A 429 -3.85 18.21 -6.50
CA LEU A 429 -5.05 17.41 -6.80
C LEU A 429 -5.31 17.23 -8.30
N GLU A 430 -4.52 17.85 -9.18
CA GLU A 430 -4.68 17.82 -10.65
C GLU A 430 -4.32 16.45 -11.29
N ARG A 431 -3.83 15.50 -10.49
CA ARG A 431 -3.37 14.17 -10.91
C ARG A 431 -4.37 13.11 -10.50
N GLU A 432 -4.31 11.95 -11.15
CA GLU A 432 -5.19 10.82 -10.82
C GLU A 432 -5.03 10.38 -9.36
N VAL A 433 -3.78 10.23 -8.90
CA VAL A 433 -3.47 10.11 -7.48
C VAL A 433 -2.84 11.42 -7.01
N PRO A 434 -3.39 12.08 -5.98
CA PRO A 434 -2.84 13.32 -5.46
C PRO A 434 -1.38 13.22 -5.01
N LEU A 435 -0.68 14.36 -5.02
CA LEU A 435 0.70 14.50 -4.55
C LEU A 435 0.71 15.27 -3.23
N LEU A 436 1.63 14.91 -2.33
CA LEU A 436 1.83 15.59 -1.05
C LEU A 436 3.18 16.31 -1.06
N VAL A 437 3.22 17.50 -0.46
CA VAL A 437 4.39 18.37 -0.38
C VAL A 437 4.69 18.65 1.08
N TYR A 438 5.86 18.22 1.55
CA TYR A 438 6.31 18.38 2.93
C TYR A 438 7.52 19.32 3.01
N GLU A 439 7.84 19.73 4.23
CA GLU A 439 9.18 20.26 4.52
C GLU A 439 10.26 19.23 4.13
N PHE A 440 11.39 19.72 3.64
CA PHE A 440 12.52 18.86 3.33
C PHE A 440 13.37 18.63 4.59
N ILE A 441 13.62 17.37 4.90
CA ILE A 441 14.45 16.95 6.03
C ILE A 441 15.77 16.37 5.50
N PRO A 442 16.92 17.03 5.73
CA PRO A 442 18.14 16.79 4.93
C PRO A 442 18.94 15.57 5.35
N ASN A 443 18.91 15.17 6.63
CA ASN A 443 19.84 14.17 7.15
C ASN A 443 19.30 12.75 7.07
N GLY A 444 18.27 12.47 6.26
CA GLY A 444 17.80 11.09 6.03
C GLY A 444 17.01 10.49 7.20
N THR A 445 17.03 9.17 7.31
CA THR A 445 16.22 8.40 8.28
C THR A 445 17.06 7.93 9.46
N LEU A 446 16.45 7.75 10.64
CA LEU A 446 17.10 7.19 11.81
C LEU A 446 17.65 5.78 11.56
N PHE A 447 16.94 4.97 10.76
CA PHE A 447 17.36 3.62 10.38
C PHE A 447 18.78 3.59 9.80
N GLU A 448 19.13 4.55 8.93
CA GLU A 448 20.45 4.65 8.30
C GLU A 448 21.54 4.85 9.36
N TYR A 449 21.32 5.71 10.38
CA TYR A 449 22.33 5.96 11.42
C TYR A 449 22.47 4.82 12.45
N ILE A 450 21.38 4.07 12.69
CA ILE A 450 21.45 2.94 13.61
C ILE A 450 22.23 1.80 12.96
N HIS A 451 21.96 1.47 11.69
CA HIS A 451 22.42 0.22 11.08
C HIS A 451 23.53 0.35 10.04
N ASP A 452 23.65 1.51 9.38
CA ASP A 452 24.70 1.73 8.40
C ASP A 452 25.80 2.57 9.08
N HIS A 453 27.00 2.01 9.17
CA HIS A 453 28.12 2.69 9.85
C HIS A 453 28.51 3.95 9.08
N ASN A 454 28.12 5.10 9.64
CA ASN A 454 28.57 6.41 9.18
C ASN A 454 29.69 6.90 10.11
N GLU A 455 30.92 6.94 9.62
CA GLU A 455 32.08 7.41 10.38
C GLU A 455 31.99 8.92 10.70
N ASP A 456 31.27 9.70 9.87
CA ASP A 456 31.18 11.15 10.00
C ASP A 456 30.18 11.60 11.09
N PHE A 457 29.26 10.71 11.52
CA PHE A 457 28.30 11.01 12.59
C PHE A 457 28.00 9.77 13.45
N PRO A 458 28.81 9.51 14.49
CA PRO A 458 28.53 8.44 15.42
C PRO A 458 27.26 8.77 16.23
N LEU A 459 26.30 7.85 16.20
CA LEU A 459 25.07 7.96 17.00
C LEU A 459 25.40 7.68 18.48
N THR A 460 25.91 8.68 19.20
CA THR A 460 26.28 8.60 20.63
C THR A 460 25.06 8.34 21.51
N TRP A 461 25.29 7.93 22.77
CA TRP A 461 24.22 7.70 23.73
C TRP A 461 23.29 8.90 23.91
N ASP A 462 23.86 10.10 24.06
CA ASP A 462 23.11 11.36 24.18
C ASP A 462 22.13 11.57 23.04
N ILE A 463 22.56 11.26 21.81
CA ILE A 463 21.73 11.42 20.62
C ILE A 463 20.63 10.37 20.62
N ARG A 464 20.93 9.11 20.95
CA ARG A 464 19.95 8.02 21.03
C ARG A 464 18.85 8.31 22.04
N VAL A 465 19.23 8.71 23.26
CA VAL A 465 18.27 9.06 24.33
C VAL A 465 17.42 10.27 23.90
N ARG A 466 18.06 11.30 23.33
CA ARG A 466 17.35 12.49 22.84
C ARG A 466 16.32 12.16 21.74
N VAL A 467 16.71 11.36 20.75
CA VAL A 467 15.80 10.91 19.68
C VAL A 467 14.63 10.14 20.28
N ALA A 468 14.88 9.22 21.22
CA ALA A 468 13.83 8.49 21.93
C ALA A 468 12.89 9.45 22.68
N THR A 469 13.42 10.41 23.44
CA THR A 469 12.64 11.42 24.17
C THR A 469 11.75 12.24 23.22
N GLU A 470 12.30 12.71 22.10
CA GLU A 470 11.58 13.53 21.12
C GLU A 470 10.42 12.80 20.45
N ILE A 471 10.65 11.54 20.06
CA ILE A 471 9.61 10.72 19.45
C ILE A 471 8.57 10.28 20.47
N ALA A 472 8.97 9.98 21.71
CA ALA A 472 8.02 9.70 22.79
C ALA A 472 7.14 10.92 23.08
N GLY A 473 7.71 12.13 23.10
CA GLY A 473 6.96 13.37 23.25
C GLY A 473 5.97 13.62 22.10
N ALA A 474 6.38 13.36 20.86
CA ALA A 474 5.49 13.45 19.69
C ALA A 474 4.32 12.46 19.78
N LEU A 475 4.58 11.20 20.12
CA LEU A 475 3.54 10.17 20.30
C LEU A 475 2.60 10.50 21.46
N PHE A 476 3.13 10.98 22.58
CA PHE A 476 2.32 11.48 23.69
C PHE A 476 1.37 12.59 23.23
N TYR A 477 1.88 13.55 22.46
CA TYR A 477 1.05 14.61 21.90
C TYR A 477 -0.08 14.04 21.04
N LEU A 478 0.22 13.13 20.10
CA LEU A 478 -0.77 12.52 19.20
C LEU A 478 -1.84 11.71 19.96
N HIS A 479 -1.44 10.95 20.98
CA HIS A 479 -2.35 10.06 21.71
C HIS A 479 -3.20 10.78 22.74
N SER A 480 -2.73 11.87 23.34
CA SER A 480 -3.34 12.42 24.55
C SER A 480 -3.47 13.94 24.63
N ALA A 481 -2.68 14.71 23.87
CA ALA A 481 -2.71 16.18 23.95
C ALA A 481 -3.37 16.85 22.73
N ALA A 482 -3.47 16.14 21.60
CA ALA A 482 -4.23 16.59 20.45
C ALA A 482 -5.73 16.62 20.76
N SER A 483 -6.48 17.51 20.09
CA SER A 483 -7.93 17.66 20.29
C SER A 483 -8.71 16.38 19.97
N ILE A 484 -8.20 15.56 19.06
CA ILE A 484 -8.71 14.24 18.72
C ILE A 484 -7.52 13.28 18.80
N PRO A 485 -7.61 12.16 19.55
CA PRO A 485 -6.54 11.17 19.61
C PRO A 485 -6.22 10.61 18.22
N ILE A 486 -4.93 10.57 17.88
CA ILE A 486 -4.43 10.10 16.58
C ILE A 486 -3.46 8.94 16.81
N PHE A 487 -3.78 7.79 16.24
CA PHE A 487 -2.90 6.62 16.25
C PHE A 487 -2.11 6.55 14.95
N HIS A 488 -0.78 6.41 15.03
CA HIS A 488 0.10 6.50 13.87
C HIS A 488 0.06 5.21 13.03
N ARG A 489 0.13 4.05 13.68
CA ARG A 489 0.02 2.69 13.09
C ARG A 489 1.19 2.19 12.24
N ASP A 490 2.26 2.96 12.11
CA ASP A 490 3.46 2.55 11.35
C ASP A 490 4.73 3.20 11.91
N ILE A 491 4.89 3.13 13.24
CA ILE A 491 6.08 3.60 13.93
C ILE A 491 7.24 2.64 13.66
N LYS A 492 8.32 3.19 13.10
CA LYS A 492 9.56 2.48 12.77
C LYS A 492 10.69 3.48 12.54
N SER A 493 11.94 3.01 12.64
CA SER A 493 13.14 3.86 12.46
C SER A 493 13.27 4.45 11.04
N THR A 494 12.66 3.85 10.02
CA THR A 494 12.61 4.40 8.64
C THR A 494 11.60 5.55 8.46
N ASN A 495 10.63 5.69 9.39
CA ASN A 495 9.65 6.79 9.41
C ASN A 495 10.04 7.90 10.40
N ILE A 496 11.23 7.82 11.01
CA ILE A 496 11.79 8.86 11.87
C ILE A 496 12.93 9.52 11.09
N LEU A 497 12.78 10.80 10.76
CA LEU A 497 13.75 11.58 10.00
C LEU A 497 14.59 12.46 10.92
N LEU A 498 15.79 12.84 10.47
CA LEU A 498 16.68 13.75 11.21
C LEU A 498 16.81 15.10 10.50
N ASP A 499 16.51 16.18 11.20
CA ASP A 499 16.65 17.54 10.66
C ASP A 499 18.11 18.03 10.62
N GLU A 500 18.34 19.26 10.17
CA GLU A 500 19.66 19.91 10.08
C GLU A 500 20.46 19.87 11.40
N LYS A 501 19.78 19.82 12.54
CA LYS A 501 20.36 19.78 13.89
C LYS A 501 20.29 18.38 14.50
N TYR A 502 20.03 17.36 13.67
CA TYR A 502 19.83 15.96 14.05
C TYR A 502 18.73 15.78 15.10
N ARG A 503 17.70 16.62 15.06
CA ARG A 503 16.46 16.44 15.85
C ARG A 503 15.56 15.46 15.11
N ALA A 504 14.88 14.61 15.86
CA ALA A 504 14.00 13.59 15.32
C ALA A 504 12.64 14.17 14.92
N LYS A 505 12.15 13.82 13.73
CA LYS A 505 10.82 14.17 13.24
C LYS A 505 10.11 12.93 12.73
N MET A 506 8.91 12.68 13.25
CA MET A 506 8.04 11.61 12.79
C MET A 506 7.41 11.96 11.44
N ALA A 507 7.45 11.02 10.51
CA ALA A 507 6.92 11.13 9.15
C ALA A 507 5.94 9.99 8.85
N ASP A 508 5.25 10.12 7.71
CA ASP A 508 4.42 9.08 7.09
C ASP A 508 3.11 8.75 7.82
N PHE A 509 2.16 9.71 7.79
CA PHE A 509 0.86 9.60 8.45
C PHE A 509 -0.22 8.95 7.58
N GLY A 510 0.15 8.36 6.45
CA GLY A 510 -0.80 7.75 5.51
C GLY A 510 -1.68 6.66 6.15
N THR A 511 -1.14 5.89 7.09
CA THR A 511 -1.87 4.81 7.78
C THR A 511 -2.57 5.26 9.06
N SER A 512 -2.34 6.51 9.47
CA SER A 512 -2.81 7.03 10.75
C SER A 512 -4.33 7.20 10.75
N LYS A 513 -4.92 7.14 11.94
CA LYS A 513 -6.37 7.34 12.13
C LYS A 513 -6.66 8.16 13.37
N SER A 514 -7.60 9.09 13.23
CA SER A 514 -8.24 9.79 14.34
C SER A 514 -9.32 8.92 14.98
N ILE A 515 -9.41 8.92 16.30
CA ILE A 515 -10.35 8.11 17.07
C ILE A 515 -11.42 9.01 17.66
N ALA A 516 -12.69 8.62 17.50
CA ALA A 516 -13.78 9.32 18.19
C ALA A 516 -13.62 9.14 19.71
N ILE A 517 -14.02 10.15 20.49
CA ILE A 517 -13.76 10.21 21.95
C ILE A 517 -14.35 8.99 22.70
N ASP A 518 -15.41 8.38 22.17
CA ASP A 518 -16.10 7.21 22.72
C ASP A 518 -15.46 5.86 22.36
N GLN A 519 -14.45 5.84 21.49
CA GLN A 519 -13.79 4.62 21.04
C GLN A 519 -12.40 4.46 21.69
N THR A 520 -12.16 3.28 22.26
CA THR A 520 -10.87 2.93 22.88
C THR A 520 -9.94 2.15 21.94
N HIS A 521 -10.49 1.60 20.84
CA HIS A 521 -9.77 0.76 19.90
C HIS A 521 -10.35 0.89 18.48
N LEU A 522 -9.53 0.55 17.49
CA LEU A 522 -9.93 0.46 16.09
C LEU A 522 -9.96 -1.00 15.63
N THR A 523 -11.14 -1.49 15.25
CA THR A 523 -11.27 -2.77 14.56
C THR A 523 -11.08 -2.54 13.06
N THR A 524 -9.91 -2.90 12.53
CA THR A 524 -9.56 -2.65 11.12
C THR A 524 -8.61 -3.71 10.60
N ARG A 525 -8.48 -3.82 9.27
CA ARG A 525 -7.53 -4.73 8.62
C ARG A 525 -6.14 -4.52 9.22
N VAL A 526 -5.48 -5.63 9.58
CA VAL A 526 -4.11 -5.62 10.09
C VAL A 526 -3.18 -4.94 9.08
N GLN A 527 -2.55 -3.85 9.51
CA GLN A 527 -1.63 -3.05 8.72
C GLN A 527 -0.47 -2.58 9.59
N GLY A 528 0.74 -2.64 9.06
CA GLY A 528 1.97 -2.21 9.75
C GLY A 528 3.18 -2.92 9.15
N THR A 529 4.36 -2.56 9.64
CA THR A 529 5.62 -3.13 9.15
C THR A 529 6.02 -4.38 9.96
N PHE A 530 6.32 -5.48 9.27
CA PHE A 530 6.79 -6.72 9.92
C PHE A 530 8.07 -6.45 10.73
N GLY A 531 8.13 -6.99 11.96
CA GLY A 531 9.17 -6.66 12.96
C GLY A 531 8.77 -5.58 13.97
N TYR A 532 7.87 -4.66 13.60
CA TYR A 532 7.33 -3.62 14.49
C TYR A 532 5.88 -3.86 14.91
N LEU A 533 5.19 -4.78 14.21
CA LEU A 533 3.78 -5.04 14.36
C LEU A 533 3.46 -5.64 15.74
N ASP A 534 2.53 -4.99 16.45
CA ASP A 534 2.02 -5.46 17.74
C ASP A 534 1.38 -6.86 17.61
N PRO A 535 1.88 -7.89 18.35
CA PRO A 535 1.34 -9.24 18.27
C PRO A 535 -0.09 -9.36 18.82
N GLU A 536 -0.50 -8.48 19.74
CA GLU A 536 -1.88 -8.44 20.23
C GLU A 536 -2.82 -7.94 19.13
N TYR A 537 -2.50 -6.80 18.52
CA TYR A 537 -3.20 -6.27 17.35
C TYR A 537 -3.25 -7.27 16.19
N PHE A 538 -2.15 -7.95 15.91
CA PHE A 538 -2.10 -8.97 14.84
C PHE A 538 -3.12 -10.09 15.06
N ARG A 539 -3.35 -10.50 16.32
CA ARG A 539 -4.28 -11.58 16.69
C ARG A 539 -5.71 -11.10 16.82
N SER A 540 -5.92 -9.95 17.43
CA SER A 540 -7.26 -9.43 17.76
C SER A 540 -7.88 -8.59 16.64
N SER A 541 -7.06 -8.08 15.70
CA SER A 541 -7.42 -7.02 14.75
C SER A 541 -7.89 -5.71 15.41
N GLN A 542 -7.65 -5.54 16.71
CA GLN A 542 -7.98 -4.33 17.48
C GLN A 542 -6.70 -3.52 17.70
N PHE A 543 -6.61 -2.36 17.04
CA PHE A 543 -5.50 -1.43 17.22
C PHE A 543 -5.80 -0.45 18.35
N THR A 544 -4.85 -0.21 19.25
CA THR A 544 -4.98 0.74 20.37
C THR A 544 -3.78 1.69 20.42
N ASP A 545 -3.83 2.72 21.27
CA ASP A 545 -2.65 3.54 21.60
C ASP A 545 -1.45 2.66 22.02
N LYS A 546 -1.73 1.55 22.72
CA LYS A 546 -0.73 0.58 23.16
C LYS A 546 -0.07 -0.20 22.03
N SER A 547 -0.69 -0.25 20.85
CA SER A 547 -0.06 -0.85 19.68
C SER A 547 1.06 0.03 19.13
N ASP A 548 0.89 1.35 19.12
CA ASP A 548 1.98 2.30 18.82
C ASP A 548 3.09 2.24 19.90
N VAL A 549 2.73 2.05 21.17
CA VAL A 549 3.70 1.86 22.27
C VAL A 549 4.61 0.65 22.01
N TYR A 550 4.03 -0.47 21.54
CA TYR A 550 4.81 -1.67 21.19
C TYR A 550 5.80 -1.38 20.06
N SER A 551 5.33 -0.77 18.97
CA SER A 551 6.18 -0.42 17.83
C SER A 551 7.30 0.56 18.23
N PHE A 552 7.01 1.51 19.11
CA PHE A 552 8.03 2.39 19.69
C PHE A 552 9.02 1.62 20.58
N GLY A 553 8.57 0.62 21.35
CA GLY A 553 9.42 -0.30 22.09
C GLY A 553 10.45 -1.01 21.20
N VAL A 554 10.06 -1.39 19.98
CA VAL A 554 10.99 -1.97 18.99
C VAL A 554 12.07 -0.94 18.59
N VAL A 555 11.68 0.32 18.33
CA VAL A 555 12.62 1.41 18.02
C VAL A 555 13.60 1.66 19.17
N LEU A 556 13.15 1.57 20.43
CA LEU A 556 14.05 1.66 21.59
C LEU A 556 15.07 0.53 21.61
N VAL A 557 14.67 -0.71 21.27
CA VAL A 557 15.60 -1.84 21.20
C VAL A 557 16.58 -1.68 20.02
N GLU A 558 16.15 -1.17 18.87
CA GLU A 558 17.06 -0.81 17.77
C GLU A 558 18.10 0.23 18.24
N LEU A 559 17.66 1.28 18.92
CA LEU A 559 18.54 2.30 19.49
C LEU A 559 19.49 1.71 20.53
N LEU A 560 19.08 0.73 21.32
CA LEU A 560 19.94 0.13 22.35
C LEU A 560 21.00 -0.82 21.77
N THR A 561 20.61 -1.61 20.75
CA THR A 561 21.40 -2.75 20.26
C THR A 561 22.14 -2.47 18.94
N GLY A 562 21.69 -1.48 18.16
CA GLY A 562 22.18 -1.24 16.81
C GLY A 562 21.72 -2.30 15.78
N LEU A 563 20.91 -3.28 16.20
CA LEU A 563 20.51 -4.43 15.37
C LEU A 563 19.20 -4.17 14.63
N LYS A 564 19.09 -4.74 13.41
CA LYS A 564 17.85 -4.66 12.62
C LYS A 564 16.71 -5.47 13.26
N PRO A 565 15.44 -5.03 13.15
CA PRO A 565 14.28 -5.72 13.75
C PRO A 565 14.10 -7.17 13.32
N ILE A 566 14.52 -7.48 12.08
CA ILE A 566 14.55 -8.82 11.51
C ILE A 566 16.01 -9.16 11.24
N LEU A 567 16.55 -10.13 11.97
CA LEU A 567 17.93 -10.58 11.81
C LEU A 567 18.01 -11.55 10.64
N ALA A 568 18.96 -11.30 9.72
CA ALA A 568 19.20 -12.19 8.59
C ALA A 568 19.63 -13.59 9.08
N PRO A 569 19.15 -14.68 8.45
CA PRO A 569 19.54 -16.03 8.82
C PRO A 569 21.03 -16.23 8.56
N SER A 570 21.81 -16.47 9.61
CA SER A 570 23.16 -17.01 9.48
C SER A 570 23.05 -18.48 9.07
N SER A 571 23.50 -18.80 7.85
CA SER A 571 23.72 -20.09 7.12
C SER A 571 22.99 -21.40 7.52
N HIS A 572 22.57 -21.60 8.77
CA HIS A 572 21.86 -22.80 9.25
C HIS A 572 20.79 -22.53 10.34
N LYS A 573 20.28 -21.29 10.52
CA LYS A 573 19.19 -20.98 11.48
C LYS A 573 18.11 -20.09 10.87
N GLU A 574 16.86 -20.30 11.30
CA GLU A 574 15.69 -19.48 10.97
C GLU A 574 15.92 -17.98 11.29
N ALA A 575 15.24 -17.10 10.56
CA ALA A 575 15.27 -15.65 10.82
C ALA A 575 14.85 -15.37 12.28
N ARG A 576 15.68 -14.63 13.01
CA ARG A 576 15.44 -14.33 14.44
C ARG A 576 14.81 -12.95 14.60
N SER A 577 13.75 -12.87 15.42
CA SER A 577 13.12 -11.60 15.82
C SER A 577 14.00 -10.88 16.84
N LEU A 578 14.31 -9.59 16.59
CA LEU A 578 15.06 -8.75 17.53
C LEU A 578 14.37 -8.69 18.90
N VAL A 579 13.04 -8.53 18.90
CA VAL A 579 12.24 -8.48 20.14
C VAL A 579 12.38 -9.76 20.94
N ALA A 580 12.30 -10.92 20.29
CA ALA A 580 12.45 -12.20 20.97
C ALA A 580 13.86 -12.35 21.56
N HIS A 581 14.90 -11.94 20.83
CA HIS A 581 16.27 -11.96 21.32
C HIS A 581 16.47 -11.03 22.53
N PHE A 582 15.93 -9.82 22.48
CA PHE A 582 16.00 -8.83 23.55
C PHE A 582 15.27 -9.31 24.81
N ILE A 583 14.04 -9.83 24.68
CA ILE A 583 13.25 -10.34 25.81
C ILE A 583 14.01 -11.48 26.51
N LEU A 584 14.55 -12.45 25.76
CA LEU A 584 15.34 -13.55 26.34
C LEU A 584 16.58 -13.02 27.09
N ALA A 585 17.29 -12.05 26.51
CA ALA A 585 18.45 -11.44 27.18
C ALA A 585 18.05 -10.69 28.46
N MET A 586 16.88 -10.05 28.50
CA MET A 586 16.35 -9.40 29.70
C MET A 586 16.00 -10.44 30.78
N GLU A 587 15.31 -11.52 30.43
CA GLU A 587 14.90 -12.59 31.36
C GLU A 587 16.10 -13.36 31.94
N GLU A 588 17.16 -13.54 31.14
CA GLU A 588 18.39 -14.21 31.57
C GLU A 588 19.40 -13.28 32.27
N ASN A 589 19.05 -12.02 32.52
CA ASN A 589 19.96 -10.99 33.05
C ASN A 589 21.24 -10.77 32.21
N ARG A 590 21.14 -10.98 30.90
CA ARG A 590 22.22 -10.80 29.90
C ARG A 590 22.01 -9.58 28.99
N MET A 591 21.22 -8.59 29.42
CA MET A 591 20.90 -7.41 28.61
C MET A 591 22.16 -6.64 28.17
N LEU A 592 23.17 -6.54 29.02
CA LEU A 592 24.41 -5.82 28.68
C LEU A 592 25.19 -6.47 27.53
N ASP A 593 25.01 -7.78 27.29
CA ASP A 593 25.70 -8.51 26.22
C ASP A 593 25.21 -8.14 24.81
N ILE A 594 23.99 -7.58 24.73
CA ILE A 594 23.35 -7.21 23.46
C ILE A 594 23.36 -5.70 23.22
N VAL A 595 23.88 -4.91 24.16
CA VAL A 595 24.02 -3.46 24.01
C VAL A 595 25.06 -3.18 22.92
N ASP A 596 24.76 -2.17 22.10
CA ASP A 596 25.66 -1.73 21.06
C ASP A 596 27.03 -1.34 21.63
N SER A 597 28.08 -1.99 21.14
CA SER A 597 29.46 -1.75 21.55
C SER A 597 29.87 -0.27 21.49
N ARG A 598 29.25 0.52 20.60
CA ARG A 598 29.51 1.97 20.45
C ARG A 598 29.14 2.78 21.69
N ILE A 599 28.17 2.32 22.49
CA ILE A 599 27.68 3.04 23.69
C ILE A 599 27.99 2.29 24.98
N ALA A 600 28.37 1.02 24.91
CA ALA A 600 28.63 0.17 26.08
C ALA A 600 29.78 0.70 26.96
N THR A 601 30.73 1.45 26.39
CA THR A 601 31.89 2.01 27.10
C THR A 601 31.69 3.44 27.61
N GLU A 602 30.68 4.15 27.10
CA GLU A 602 30.50 5.60 27.35
C GLU A 602 29.56 5.91 28.54
N VAL A 603 28.74 4.94 28.97
CA VAL A 603 27.54 5.21 29.78
C VAL A 603 27.51 4.39 31.07
N ARG A 604 26.95 4.96 32.14
CA ARG A 604 26.68 4.23 33.39
C ARG A 604 25.69 3.09 33.13
N ARG A 605 26.02 1.89 33.62
CA ARG A 605 25.16 0.69 33.50
C ARG A 605 23.72 0.92 33.98
N GLU A 606 23.54 1.77 35.00
CA GLU A 606 22.22 2.13 35.52
C GLU A 606 21.32 2.82 34.47
N GLU A 607 21.87 3.71 33.65
CA GLU A 607 21.08 4.43 32.63
C GLU A 607 20.66 3.50 31.50
N ILE A 608 21.59 2.66 31.03
CA ILE A 608 21.32 1.60 30.05
C ILE A 608 20.21 0.67 30.59
N THR A 609 20.28 0.31 31.87
CA THR A 609 19.30 -0.58 32.52
C THR A 609 17.92 0.07 32.63
N LYS A 610 17.84 1.36 32.98
CA LYS A 610 16.57 2.12 32.98
C LYS A 610 15.98 2.19 31.57
N PHE A 611 16.79 2.53 30.57
CA PHE A 611 16.36 2.60 29.17
C PHE A 611 15.84 1.24 28.66
N ALA A 612 16.58 0.16 28.94
CA ALA A 612 16.16 -1.20 28.59
C ALA A 612 14.87 -1.62 29.31
N SER A 613 14.71 -1.24 30.58
CA SER A 613 13.48 -1.52 31.35
C SER A 613 12.25 -0.83 30.77
N ILE A 614 12.39 0.41 30.25
CA ILE A 614 11.32 1.10 29.53
C ILE A 614 10.96 0.31 28.26
N ALA A 615 11.96 -0.04 27.43
CA ALA A 615 11.74 -0.81 26.21
C ALA A 615 11.05 -2.17 26.48
N TYR A 616 11.50 -2.88 27.51
CA TYR A 616 10.92 -4.17 27.92
C TYR A 616 9.45 -4.06 28.33
N ARG A 617 9.06 -3.04 29.10
CA ARG A 617 7.66 -2.79 29.46
C ARG A 617 6.81 -2.40 28.25
N CYS A 618 7.35 -1.62 27.30
CA CYS A 618 6.67 -1.30 26.05
C CYS A 618 6.38 -2.55 25.19
N LEU A 619 7.25 -3.56 25.25
CA LEU A 619 7.16 -4.79 24.47
C LEU A 619 6.31 -5.91 25.12
N ASN A 620 5.58 -5.61 26.20
CA ASN A 620 4.73 -6.59 26.85
C ASN A 620 3.70 -7.19 25.87
N LEU A 621 3.51 -8.50 25.88
CA LEU A 621 2.54 -9.18 25.01
C LEU A 621 1.09 -8.78 25.28
N ASN A 622 0.79 -8.32 26.50
CA ASN A 622 -0.50 -7.78 26.89
C ASN A 622 -0.42 -6.24 26.94
N GLY A 623 -1.12 -5.59 26.01
CA GLY A 623 -1.17 -4.14 25.83
C GLY A 623 -1.65 -3.38 27.07
N ARG A 624 -2.47 -4.01 27.93
CA ARG A 624 -2.90 -3.40 29.19
C ARG A 624 -1.74 -3.18 30.15
N ASN A 625 -0.73 -4.04 30.10
CA ASN A 625 0.47 -3.95 30.95
C ASN A 625 1.54 -3.02 30.37
N ARG A 626 1.39 -2.56 29.13
CA ARG A 626 2.29 -1.57 28.53
C ARG A 626 2.05 -0.19 29.19
N PRO A 627 3.10 0.63 29.38
CA PRO A 627 2.92 2.00 29.85
C PRO A 627 2.18 2.85 28.80
N THR A 628 1.67 4.01 29.20
CA THR A 628 1.18 5.02 28.24
C THR A 628 2.36 5.81 27.67
N MET A 629 2.20 6.41 26.48
CA MET A 629 3.26 7.25 25.92
C MET A 629 3.61 8.46 26.79
N LYS A 630 2.67 8.96 27.61
CA LYS A 630 2.95 9.96 28.64
C LYS A 630 3.97 9.47 29.67
N GLN A 631 3.77 8.26 30.21
CA GLN A 631 4.70 7.67 31.17
C GLN A 631 6.07 7.45 30.54
N VAL A 632 6.09 6.87 29.32
CA VAL A 632 7.33 6.63 28.57
C VAL A 632 8.10 7.93 28.31
N ALA A 633 7.43 9.00 27.89
CA ALA A 633 8.05 10.29 27.64
C ALA A 633 8.71 10.87 28.91
N VAL A 634 7.99 10.89 30.03
CA VAL A 634 8.50 11.39 31.32
C VAL A 634 9.70 10.58 31.80
N GLU A 635 9.64 9.26 31.70
CA GLU A 635 10.75 8.40 32.12
C GLU A 635 12.01 8.60 31.25
N LEU A 636 11.85 8.76 29.93
CA LEU A 636 12.96 9.07 29.03
C LEU A 636 13.53 10.48 29.25
N GLU A 637 12.69 11.46 29.57
CA GLU A 637 13.14 12.81 29.95
C GLU A 637 14.00 12.77 31.22
N ASN A 638 13.62 11.98 32.22
CA ASN A 638 14.40 11.82 33.45
C ASN A 638 15.80 11.23 33.18
N ILE A 639 15.92 10.27 32.26
CA ILE A 639 17.23 9.73 31.84
C ILE A 639 18.05 10.85 31.18
N ASN A 640 17.47 11.57 30.22
CA ASN A 640 18.12 12.67 29.52
C ASN A 640 18.57 13.81 30.46
N MET A 641 17.78 14.14 31.50
CA MET A 641 18.16 15.13 32.51
C MET A 641 19.29 14.62 33.40
N SER A 642 19.21 13.38 33.87
CA SER A 642 20.24 12.77 34.74
C SER A 642 21.61 12.63 34.05
N HIS A 643 21.62 12.54 32.72
CA HIS A 643 22.83 12.52 31.91
C HIS A 643 23.45 13.92 31.72
N ARG A 644 22.63 14.98 31.73
CA ARG A 644 23.06 16.38 31.53
C ARG A 644 23.47 17.11 32.79
N LEU A 645 23.11 16.61 33.98
CA LEU A 645 23.63 17.15 35.23
C LEU A 645 25.05 16.62 35.48
N PRO A 646 26.06 17.49 35.67
CA PRO A 646 27.33 17.08 36.25
C PRO A 646 27.05 16.46 37.62
N THR A 647 27.67 15.33 37.92
CA THR A 647 27.62 14.74 39.26
C THR A 647 28.11 15.78 40.27
N ALA A 648 27.57 15.81 41.49
CA ALA A 648 28.12 16.65 42.58
C ALA A 648 29.62 16.39 42.82
N GLU A 649 30.14 15.24 42.37
CA GLU A 649 31.56 14.90 42.36
C GLU A 649 32.39 15.68 41.32
N GLN A 650 31.80 16.13 40.20
CA GLN A 650 32.49 16.93 39.18
C GLN A 650 32.57 18.43 39.52
N LEU A 651 31.70 18.94 40.40
CA LEU A 651 31.80 20.33 40.86
C LEU A 651 32.92 20.56 41.91
N CYS A 652 33.51 19.49 42.45
CA CYS A 652 34.54 19.56 43.48
C CYS A 652 35.98 19.40 42.96
N GLN A 653 36.18 19.24 41.65
CA GLN A 653 37.51 19.14 41.04
C GLN A 653 37.66 20.18 39.93
N GLU A 654 37.74 21.47 40.29
CA GLU A 654 38.41 22.48 39.46
C GLU A 654 38.50 23.82 40.22
N VAL A 655 39.28 23.86 41.31
CA VAL A 655 39.83 25.13 41.82
C VAL A 655 41.21 24.88 42.44
N GLU A 656 42.25 24.81 41.62
CA GLU A 656 43.62 25.11 42.04
C GLU A 656 44.01 26.48 41.48
N TYR A 657 43.98 27.52 42.32
CA TYR A 657 44.59 28.81 41.99
C TYR A 657 46.00 28.87 42.59
N PRO A 658 47.01 29.34 41.82
CA PRO A 658 48.34 29.57 42.36
C PRO A 658 48.33 30.79 43.28
N VAL A 659 48.91 30.60 44.46
CA VAL A 659 49.07 31.61 45.51
C VAL A 659 49.92 32.77 45.01
N ASN A 660 49.36 33.99 45.01
CA ASN A 660 50.12 35.23 45.11
C ASN A 660 49.28 36.30 45.84
N GLY A 661 49.73 36.65 47.05
CA GLY A 661 49.69 38.02 47.60
C GLY A 661 48.35 38.66 48.00
N LEU A 662 48.03 38.50 49.30
CA LEU A 662 47.54 39.54 50.25
C LEU A 662 46.07 40.05 50.17
N TRP A 663 45.46 40.02 51.37
CA TRP A 663 44.26 40.66 51.98
C TRP A 663 42.82 40.18 51.65
N GLU A 664 42.32 39.36 52.61
CA GLU A 664 40.99 39.24 53.25
C GLU A 664 39.70 39.73 52.54
N LEU A 665 38.73 38.82 52.36
CA LEU A 665 37.55 38.71 53.26
C LEU A 665 36.66 37.49 52.88
N ALA A 666 36.33 36.73 53.93
CA ALA A 666 35.47 35.55 54.11
C ALA A 666 34.45 35.15 53.02
N SER A 667 34.35 33.85 52.74
CA SER A 667 33.33 32.97 53.39
C SER A 667 33.55 31.49 53.09
N THR A 668 33.50 30.71 54.17
CA THR A 668 33.68 29.26 54.30
C THR A 668 32.57 28.44 53.65
N SER A 669 32.95 27.45 52.83
CA SER A 669 32.10 26.30 52.48
C SER A 669 32.14 25.27 53.60
N VAL A 670 30.97 24.86 54.10
CA VAL A 670 30.81 23.59 54.81
C VAL A 670 29.62 22.87 54.19
N CYS A 671 29.92 21.84 53.40
CA CYS A 671 28.96 20.78 53.11
C CYS A 671 28.75 19.97 54.39
N SER A 672 27.50 19.91 54.85
CA SER A 672 27.05 18.90 55.80
C SER A 672 25.86 18.17 55.18
N SER A 673 26.06 16.88 54.93
CA SER A 673 25.03 15.91 54.60
C SER A 673 24.22 15.57 55.85
N THR A 674 22.91 15.79 55.82
CA THR A 674 21.98 15.11 56.73
C THR A 674 20.81 14.55 55.94
N ASN A 675 20.75 13.22 55.91
CA ASN A 675 19.55 12.44 55.63
C ASN A 675 18.49 12.79 56.67
N GLU A 676 17.44 13.52 56.28
CA GLU A 676 16.17 13.50 57.01
C GLU A 676 15.00 13.43 56.02
N SER A 677 14.20 12.39 56.20
CA SER A 677 12.89 12.18 55.62
C SER A 677 11.96 13.35 55.94
N LEU A 678 11.51 14.06 54.90
CA LEU A 678 10.42 15.03 54.99
C LEU A 678 9.18 14.49 54.27
N LYS A 679 8.24 13.99 55.07
CA LYS A 679 6.82 13.98 54.71
C LYS A 679 6.38 15.42 54.50
N VAL A 680 5.72 15.70 53.37
CA VAL A 680 4.84 16.87 53.26
C VAL A 680 3.50 16.37 52.78
N ASP A 681 2.52 16.59 53.64
CA ASP A 681 1.11 16.30 53.45
C ASP A 681 0.39 17.65 53.24
N ILE A 682 -0.68 17.63 52.43
CA ILE A 682 -1.79 18.61 52.35
C ILE A 682 -1.43 19.89 51.54
N GLN A 683 -2.19 20.33 50.51
CA GLN A 683 -3.63 20.62 50.53
C GLN A 683 -4.22 20.78 49.12
N GLU A 684 -5.36 20.11 48.86
CA GLU A 684 -6.33 20.51 47.83
C GLU A 684 -6.98 21.85 48.18
N GLN A 685 -7.19 22.73 47.19
CA GLN A 685 -8.40 23.58 47.04
C GLN A 685 -8.38 24.40 45.72
N PRO A 686 -9.51 24.96 45.25
CA PRO A 686 -10.17 24.49 44.03
C PRO A 686 -10.13 25.48 42.84
N LEU A 687 -10.59 24.96 41.69
CA LEU A 687 -10.99 25.68 40.48
C LEU A 687 -11.79 26.96 40.76
N ILE A 688 -11.39 28.07 40.11
CA ILE A 688 -12.27 29.19 39.76
C ILE A 688 -11.90 29.74 38.38
N TYR A 689 -12.86 29.59 37.45
CA TYR A 689 -13.08 30.09 36.08
C TYR A 689 -12.08 29.78 34.96
#